data_AF-A0A843T7G5-F1
#
_entry.id   AF-A0A843T7G5-F1
#
_cell.length_a   1.000
_cell.length_b   1.000
_cell.length_c   1.000
_cell.angle_alpha   90.00
_cell.angle_beta   90.00
_cell.angle_gamma   90.00
#
_symmetry.space_group_name_H-M   'P 1'
#
loop_
_entity.id
_entity.type
_entity.pdbx_description
1 polymer ?
#
loop_
_entity_poly.entity_id
_entity_poly.type
_entity_poly.pdbx_seq_one_letter_code
_entity_poly.pdbx_strand_id
1 'polypeptide(L)'
;MENQPDPRIASTRHPLSRGVSPLLPATTDPFSWFQMRYAIRAVAPMAGALALLLTGCDDDPTEPPPPPPVTSVEITPDAPSPTAIEDTVRFAADPQDAQGNTIAGKAVTWSSSDPEVAEIDDTGLAVALANGTTTISADVEGVVGTVALGVSQAAVALRIVTQPVGAGAGVPFATQPAIEIVDSNGHVLEDDDESVVTARIDSGSGKLIGETSATVEAGVATFTDLGVEGSAGERILAFESDSLDPVLSEPVRVSTGTAATLSIATQPDGAEAGLPLATQPVVEILDGNGTIIETDNETTVTAAIASGGGKVVGGAAATAADGIATFGDLAVGGEVGELTLVFSAGDVGTAESDSFDLAAGPAAVLSLQGGDGQVAPANTKLPKPLAVAVTDEYGNAVADVAVTWAVVEGDGSLSSENVSTDDDGISQVTYQLGRYSGPEEVEASSGSLEGSPVTLEFTAKPNGRITGTVTLTAEEASAAPPGDLYARLIDATSGATVNTVAASDGPYAFKGLEDGVYLVFAGRDDGGDGVIGVPLLPWGSLGGAANPTAITVDGAGNYPASFQIGRPVEVDPNDDPETANALPVGGYQTGTISDPLDDRDAYLVLIPTAGTYVFETSGIVGPCGSGPDEDTVLGLFDQSVLDDDGGSIPPIVENDDIDESSKCSRITIDLEPGVYFVGVYGHDGGSYAVSVREGA
;
A
#
# COMPACT_ATOMS: atom_id res chain seq x y z
N MET A 1 44.03 -18.21 -3.12
CA MET A 1 44.44 -17.94 -4.52
C MET A 1 43.89 -16.55 -4.85
N GLU A 2 44.70 -15.52 -4.63
CA GLU A 2 45.67 -14.93 -5.57
C GLU A 2 44.96 -13.82 -6.39
N ASN A 3 45.18 -12.55 -6.03
CA ASN A 3 46.13 -11.60 -6.65
C ASN A 3 45.79 -11.26 -8.11
N GLN A 4 45.84 -10.04 -8.61
CA GLN A 4 46.00 -8.67 -8.13
C GLN A 4 45.78 -7.78 -9.41
N PRO A 5 45.96 -6.44 -9.44
CA PRO A 5 45.10 -5.50 -10.16
C PRO A 5 45.85 -4.71 -11.27
N ASP A 6 45.19 -3.74 -11.90
CA ASP A 6 45.87 -2.61 -12.58
C ASP A 6 44.89 -1.39 -12.74
N PRO A 7 45.34 -0.15 -13.07
CA PRO A 7 45.41 0.95 -12.09
C PRO A 7 44.91 2.33 -12.62
N ARG A 8 45.26 3.42 -11.88
CA ARG A 8 45.43 4.85 -12.29
C ARG A 8 44.14 5.73 -12.38
N ILE A 9 44.00 6.95 -11.83
CA ILE A 9 44.88 8.00 -11.22
C ILE A 9 44.08 8.96 -10.27
N ALA A 10 44.75 9.40 -9.18
CA ALA A 10 44.62 10.61 -8.31
C ALA A 10 43.30 10.93 -7.59
N SER A 11 43.21 10.90 -6.24
CA SER A 11 43.83 11.79 -5.21
C SER A 11 43.36 13.25 -5.35
N THR A 12 42.49 13.77 -4.48
CA THR A 12 42.80 14.15 -3.08
C THR A 12 41.59 14.17 -2.11
N ARG A 13 41.79 13.50 -0.96
CA ARG A 13 41.27 13.68 0.45
C ARG A 13 40.01 14.54 0.75
N HIS A 14 38.87 13.88 1.07
CA HIS A 14 38.22 13.63 2.40
C HIS A 14 38.27 14.69 3.57
N PRO A 15 37.35 14.67 4.57
CA PRO A 15 35.97 15.22 4.56
C PRO A 15 35.54 15.97 5.87
N LEU A 16 34.29 16.51 5.90
CA LEU A 16 33.30 16.65 7.01
C LEU A 16 33.75 17.18 8.42
N SER A 17 33.21 18.29 8.94
CA SER A 17 31.86 18.58 9.51
C SER A 17 31.69 18.29 11.02
N ARG A 18 30.89 19.15 11.67
CA ARG A 18 30.43 19.26 13.08
C ARG A 18 31.35 20.08 14.01
N GLY A 19 30.88 21.04 14.81
CA GLY A 19 29.54 21.54 15.09
C GLY A 19 29.55 22.30 16.43
N VAL A 20 28.80 23.41 16.47
CA VAL A 20 28.06 23.96 17.63
C VAL A 20 28.84 24.69 18.74
N SER A 21 28.68 26.02 18.75
CA SER A 21 28.77 26.95 19.89
C SER A 21 27.62 26.74 20.89
N PRO A 22 27.69 27.25 22.13
CA PRO A 22 26.84 28.42 22.42
C PRO A 22 27.40 29.42 23.45
N LEU A 23 26.67 30.54 23.57
CA LEU A 23 26.56 31.56 24.65
C LEU A 23 27.07 32.98 24.31
N LEU A 24 26.15 33.77 23.70
CA LEU A 24 25.47 34.99 24.19
C LEU A 24 26.25 36.11 24.95
N PRO A 25 25.73 37.36 24.94
CA PRO A 25 26.46 38.51 24.40
C PRO A 25 26.69 39.63 25.43
N ALA A 26 27.47 40.64 25.04
CA ALA A 26 27.52 41.91 25.74
C ALA A 26 27.31 43.06 24.74
N THR A 27 26.31 43.86 25.09
CA THR A 27 25.80 45.08 24.47
C THR A 27 26.68 46.31 24.70
N THR A 28 26.42 47.34 23.88
CA THR A 28 26.44 48.81 24.11
C THR A 28 27.46 49.62 23.31
N ASP A 29 26.97 50.10 22.17
CA ASP A 29 26.94 51.47 21.60
C ASP A 29 27.92 52.61 21.99
N PRO A 30 28.05 53.61 21.09
CA PRO A 30 29.18 54.53 20.98
C PRO A 30 28.90 55.93 21.55
N PHE A 31 29.95 56.74 21.71
CA PHE A 31 30.02 58.19 21.41
C PHE A 31 31.38 58.75 21.90
N SER A 32 32.10 59.48 21.04
CA SER A 32 32.57 60.86 21.29
C SER A 32 34.04 61.24 20.98
N TRP A 33 34.16 62.14 19.97
CA TRP A 33 34.95 63.39 19.84
C TRP A 33 36.50 63.46 19.95
N PHE A 34 37.06 64.12 18.92
CA PHE A 34 38.23 65.01 18.83
C PHE A 34 39.65 64.54 19.20
N GLN A 35 40.60 64.73 18.26
CA GLN A 35 41.82 65.56 18.41
C GLN A 35 42.76 65.34 17.20
N MET A 36 42.68 66.22 16.19
CA MET A 36 43.72 66.36 15.17
C MET A 36 44.64 67.51 15.58
N ARG A 37 45.90 67.19 15.89
CA ARG A 37 46.93 68.15 16.28
C ARG A 37 47.58 68.77 15.03
N TYR A 38 47.46 70.09 14.87
CA TYR A 38 48.38 70.87 14.03
C TYR A 38 49.62 71.28 14.84
N ALA A 39 50.79 71.09 14.23
CA ALA A 39 52.08 71.53 14.75
C ALA A 39 52.34 72.99 14.34
N ILE A 40 52.41 73.90 15.32
CA ILE A 40 52.93 75.26 15.14
C ILE A 40 54.36 75.29 15.71
N ARG A 41 55.35 75.61 14.86
CA ARG A 41 56.72 75.93 15.27
C ARG A 41 56.76 77.37 15.78
N ALA A 42 57.06 77.54 17.07
CA ALA A 42 57.37 78.82 17.68
C ALA A 42 58.82 79.25 17.38
N VAL A 43 59.00 80.53 17.06
CA VAL A 43 60.29 81.23 17.03
C VAL A 43 60.42 82.05 18.31
N ALA A 44 61.55 81.88 19.01
CA ALA A 44 61.89 82.60 20.23
C ALA A 44 62.60 83.94 19.95
N PRO A 45 62.50 84.95 20.82
CA PRO A 45 63.35 86.15 20.76
C PRO A 45 64.58 86.01 21.68
N MET A 46 65.71 86.59 21.27
CA MET A 46 66.85 86.87 22.16
C MET A 46 67.42 88.25 21.83
N ALA A 47 67.54 89.08 22.86
CA ALA A 47 68.04 90.45 22.83
C ALA A 47 69.58 90.51 22.86
N GLY A 48 70.16 91.63 22.39
CA GLY A 48 71.52 92.02 22.79
C GLY A 48 72.25 93.08 21.95
N ALA A 49 72.39 94.27 22.56
CA ALA A 49 73.55 95.18 22.57
C ALA A 49 73.87 96.15 21.39
N LEU A 50 73.45 97.41 21.60
CA LEU A 50 74.25 98.64 21.80
C LEU A 50 75.59 98.85 21.04
N ALA A 51 75.66 99.93 20.23
CA ALA A 51 76.86 100.77 20.08
C ALA A 51 76.52 102.21 19.62
N LEU A 52 77.02 103.18 20.40
CA LEU A 52 77.06 104.64 20.17
C LEU A 52 77.97 105.02 18.98
N LEU A 53 77.63 106.09 18.24
CA LEU A 53 78.54 107.21 17.87
C LEU A 53 77.84 108.33 17.04
N LEU A 54 77.49 109.42 17.75
CA LEU A 54 77.64 110.87 17.49
C LEU A 54 77.61 111.52 16.07
N THR A 55 76.81 112.61 16.05
CA THR A 55 76.97 113.95 15.41
C THR A 55 76.41 114.24 14.00
N GLY A 56 75.52 115.25 13.94
CA GLY A 56 75.44 116.18 12.80
C GLY A 56 74.07 116.81 12.47
N CYS A 57 73.80 117.99 13.03
CA CYS A 57 72.99 119.13 12.52
C CYS A 57 71.45 119.06 12.31
N ASP A 58 70.79 119.98 13.03
CA ASP A 58 69.56 120.76 12.77
C ASP A 58 68.60 120.35 11.63
N ASP A 59 67.41 119.85 11.99
CA ASP A 59 66.12 120.47 11.69
C ASP A 59 64.97 119.75 12.45
N ASP A 60 63.99 120.55 12.88
CA ASP A 60 62.79 120.24 13.67
C ASP A 60 61.94 119.06 13.12
N PRO A 61 61.59 117.99 13.89
CA PRO A 61 60.60 117.03 13.45
C PRO A 61 59.21 117.56 13.82
N THR A 62 58.55 118.16 12.83
CA THR A 62 57.10 118.35 12.83
C THR A 62 56.42 117.05 13.27
N GLU A 63 55.51 117.15 14.24
CA GLU A 63 54.58 116.10 14.63
C GLU A 63 54.00 115.41 13.38
N PRO A 64 54.03 114.07 13.27
CA PRO A 64 53.45 113.39 12.13
C PRO A 64 51.97 113.78 12.02
N PRO A 65 51.45 114.01 10.81
CA PRO A 65 50.05 114.39 10.63
C PRO A 65 49.14 113.34 11.28
N PRO A 66 48.04 113.75 11.93
CA PRO A 66 47.10 112.81 12.52
C PRO A 66 46.64 111.81 11.45
N PRO A 67 46.55 110.51 11.78
CA PRO A 67 46.09 109.51 10.83
C PRO A 67 44.70 109.90 10.31
N PRO A 68 44.43 109.70 9.01
CA PRO A 68 43.15 110.09 8.42
C PRO A 68 41.98 109.40 9.12
N PRO A 69 40.84 110.09 9.33
CA PRO A 69 39.66 109.48 9.92
C PRO A 69 39.05 108.44 8.98
N VAL A 70 38.54 107.35 9.54
CA VAL A 70 37.75 106.37 8.79
C VAL A 70 36.48 107.06 8.28
N THR A 71 36.16 106.88 7.00
CA THR A 71 34.99 107.48 6.33
C THR A 71 34.03 106.43 5.78
N SER A 72 34.55 105.27 5.35
CA SER A 72 33.76 104.10 4.94
C SER A 72 34.45 102.81 5.38
N VAL A 73 33.69 101.72 5.48
CA VAL A 73 34.21 100.37 5.71
C VAL A 73 33.63 99.46 4.64
N GLU A 74 34.48 98.91 3.79
CA GLU A 74 34.09 97.93 2.78
C GLU A 74 34.23 96.51 3.37
N ILE A 75 33.21 95.66 3.21
CA ILE A 75 33.24 94.27 3.71
C ILE A 75 33.27 93.32 2.52
N THR A 76 34.25 92.42 2.51
CA THR A 76 34.40 91.39 1.47
C THR A 76 34.36 89.99 2.10
N PRO A 77 33.46 89.09 1.67
CA PRO A 77 33.49 87.69 2.05
C PRO A 77 34.60 86.94 1.28
N ASP A 78 35.19 85.91 1.89
CA ASP A 78 36.21 85.06 1.27
C ASP A 78 35.63 83.87 0.47
N ALA A 79 34.34 83.59 0.64
CA ALA A 79 33.62 82.46 0.08
C ALA A 79 32.19 82.87 -0.35
N PRO A 80 31.53 82.08 -1.23
CA PRO A 80 30.11 82.27 -1.50
C PRO A 80 29.23 82.06 -0.27
N SER A 81 27.95 82.40 -0.38
CA SER A 81 26.95 82.11 0.66
C SER A 81 26.93 80.62 1.07
N PRO A 82 26.79 80.33 2.37
CA PRO A 82 26.61 78.98 2.91
C PRO A 82 25.49 78.19 2.23
N THR A 83 25.77 76.92 1.93
CA THR A 83 24.80 75.96 1.38
C THR A 83 24.51 74.79 2.31
N ALA A 84 25.06 74.80 3.52
CA ALA A 84 24.79 73.84 4.59
C ALA A 84 24.87 74.53 5.95
N ILE A 85 24.20 73.96 6.95
CA ILE A 85 24.39 74.38 8.34
C ILE A 85 25.81 73.96 8.77
N GLU A 86 26.44 74.77 9.63
CA GLU A 86 27.86 74.70 10.02
C GLU A 86 28.89 75.13 8.94
N ASP A 87 28.45 75.52 7.74
CA ASP A 87 29.34 76.18 6.78
C ASP A 87 29.87 77.50 7.35
N THR A 88 31.10 77.84 7.00
CA THR A 88 31.76 79.06 7.50
C THR A 88 32.17 80.00 6.39
N VAL A 89 31.98 81.31 6.60
CA VAL A 89 32.45 82.37 5.70
C VAL A 89 33.26 83.38 6.51
N ARG A 90 34.46 83.73 6.05
CA ARG A 90 35.27 84.78 6.67
C ARG A 90 35.04 86.10 5.98
N PHE A 91 34.81 87.13 6.77
CA PHE A 91 34.65 88.50 6.31
C PHE A 91 35.92 89.31 6.60
N ALA A 92 36.37 90.06 5.60
CA ALA A 92 37.44 91.04 5.75
C ALA A 92 36.82 92.45 5.67
N ALA A 93 37.17 93.31 6.63
CA ALA A 93 36.81 94.72 6.63
C ALA A 93 37.99 95.57 6.17
N ASP A 94 37.75 96.48 5.22
CA ASP A 94 38.70 97.45 4.69
C ASP A 94 38.25 98.87 5.05
N PRO A 95 38.75 99.47 6.16
CA PRO A 95 38.43 100.83 6.53
C PRO A 95 39.13 101.81 5.58
N GLN A 96 38.39 102.75 4.99
CA GLN A 96 38.90 103.69 4.00
C GLN A 96 38.76 105.15 4.45
N ASP A 97 39.72 106.00 4.07
CA ASP A 97 39.64 107.44 4.24
C ASP A 97 38.66 108.10 3.24
N ALA A 98 38.47 109.41 3.34
CA ALA A 98 37.59 110.16 2.41
C ALA A 98 38.10 110.20 0.95
N GLN A 99 39.29 109.66 0.67
CA GLN A 99 39.87 109.53 -0.67
C GLN A 99 39.80 108.08 -1.18
N GLY A 100 39.26 107.13 -0.40
CA GLY A 100 39.15 105.72 -0.74
C GLY A 100 40.42 104.90 -0.47
N ASN A 101 41.38 105.41 0.29
CA ASN A 101 42.58 104.65 0.65
C ASN A 101 42.37 103.82 1.92
N THR A 102 42.80 102.56 1.90
CA THR A 102 42.83 101.66 3.06
C THR A 102 43.64 102.23 4.23
N ILE A 103 43.05 102.17 5.43
CA ILE A 103 43.66 102.55 6.71
C ILE A 103 43.97 101.27 7.50
N ALA A 104 45.25 100.90 7.57
CA ALA A 104 45.69 99.69 8.27
C ALA A 104 45.73 99.86 9.80
N GLY A 105 45.61 98.73 10.53
CA GLY A 105 45.85 98.66 11.99
C GLY A 105 44.69 99.13 12.86
N LYS A 106 43.51 99.39 12.28
CA LYS A 106 42.29 99.72 13.01
C LYS A 106 41.63 98.45 13.57
N ALA A 107 41.09 98.53 14.78
CA ALA A 107 40.33 97.44 15.39
C ALA A 107 38.93 97.41 14.78
N VAL A 108 38.44 96.20 14.47
CA VAL A 108 37.11 95.96 13.88
C VAL A 108 36.25 95.27 14.92
N THR A 109 35.04 95.77 15.15
CA THR A 109 34.03 95.08 15.97
C THR A 109 32.99 94.48 15.05
N TRP A 110 32.84 93.16 15.09
CA TRP A 110 31.89 92.41 14.27
C TRP A 110 30.57 92.19 15.01
N SER A 111 29.46 92.19 14.28
CA SER A 111 28.16 91.79 14.80
C SER A 111 27.26 91.24 13.70
N SER A 112 26.39 90.29 14.04
CA SER A 112 25.31 89.78 13.20
C SER A 112 23.97 90.36 13.67
N SER A 113 23.10 90.78 12.75
CA SER A 113 21.75 91.25 13.11
C SER A 113 20.84 90.15 13.64
N ASP A 114 21.11 88.91 13.22
CA ASP A 114 20.42 87.70 13.64
C ASP A 114 21.44 86.57 13.87
N PRO A 115 21.91 86.40 15.13
CA PRO A 115 22.83 85.34 15.50
C PRO A 115 22.24 83.93 15.41
N GLU A 116 20.92 83.77 15.33
CA GLU A 116 20.29 82.44 15.16
C GLU A 116 20.43 81.94 13.72
N VAL A 117 20.53 82.86 12.74
CA VAL A 117 20.82 82.52 11.33
C VAL A 117 22.33 82.32 11.11
N ALA A 118 23.16 83.27 11.57
CA ALA A 118 24.61 83.10 11.56
C ALA A 118 25.29 83.90 12.68
N GLU A 119 26.14 83.21 13.44
CA GLU A 119 26.98 83.80 14.48
C GLU A 119 28.33 84.22 13.88
N ILE A 120 28.86 85.39 14.25
CA ILE A 120 30.17 85.88 13.79
C ILE A 120 31.09 86.15 14.98
N ASP A 121 32.32 85.65 14.91
CA ASP A 121 33.33 85.83 15.96
C ASP A 121 34.13 87.16 15.83
N ASP A 122 34.93 87.47 16.85
CA ASP A 122 35.80 88.66 16.88
C ASP A 122 36.86 88.68 15.76
N THR A 123 37.08 87.56 15.06
CA THR A 123 38.01 87.45 13.93
C THR A 123 37.34 87.65 12.58
N GLY A 124 36.02 87.86 12.55
CA GLY A 124 35.21 88.00 11.35
C GLY A 124 34.85 86.66 10.70
N LEU A 125 34.96 85.54 11.40
CA LEU A 125 34.50 84.24 10.91
C LEU A 125 33.04 84.04 11.30
N ALA A 126 32.16 83.93 10.31
CA ALA A 126 30.75 83.61 10.53
C ALA A 126 30.49 82.11 10.34
N VAL A 127 29.62 81.53 11.16
CA VAL A 127 29.14 80.14 11.07
C VAL A 127 27.63 80.16 10.81
N ALA A 128 27.17 79.45 9.79
CA ALA A 128 25.75 79.28 9.48
C ALA A 128 25.08 78.36 10.50
N LEU A 129 23.97 78.79 11.09
CA LEU A 129 23.23 78.05 12.11
C LEU A 129 21.79 77.71 11.69
N ALA A 130 21.16 78.54 10.86
CA ALA A 130 19.84 78.29 10.30
C ALA A 130 19.69 78.93 8.91
N ASN A 131 18.74 78.46 8.11
CA ASN A 131 18.39 79.10 6.85
C ASN A 131 17.81 80.50 7.10
N GLY A 132 18.10 81.44 6.20
CA GLY A 132 17.59 82.79 6.31
C GLY A 132 18.57 83.83 5.78
N THR A 133 18.38 85.08 6.19
CA THR A 133 19.26 86.17 5.81
C THR A 133 19.55 87.03 7.03
N THR A 134 20.83 87.23 7.33
CA THR A 134 21.31 88.14 8.38
C THR A 134 22.21 89.22 7.77
N THR A 135 22.36 90.34 8.46
CA THR A 135 23.30 91.41 8.10
C THR A 135 24.54 91.34 8.99
N ILE A 136 25.69 91.13 8.37
CA ILE A 136 27.00 91.21 9.03
C ILE A 136 27.46 92.66 9.00
N SER A 137 27.82 93.20 10.17
CA SER A 137 28.29 94.57 10.35
C SER A 137 29.70 94.61 10.91
N ALA A 138 30.52 95.53 10.37
CA ALA A 138 31.86 95.84 10.86
C ALA A 138 31.89 97.30 11.31
N ASP A 139 32.01 97.54 12.62
CA ASP A 139 32.22 98.88 13.18
C ASP A 139 33.72 99.15 13.34
N VAL A 140 34.16 100.27 12.75
CA VAL A 140 35.52 100.79 12.90
C VAL A 140 35.44 102.27 13.28
N GLU A 141 35.74 102.55 14.55
CA GLU A 141 35.71 103.91 15.12
C GLU A 141 34.34 104.61 14.97
N GLY A 142 33.23 103.86 14.99
CA GLY A 142 31.86 104.36 14.86
C GLY A 142 31.38 104.50 13.42
N VAL A 143 32.19 104.12 12.42
CA VAL A 143 31.77 103.97 11.02
C VAL A 143 31.46 102.51 10.76
N VAL A 144 30.22 102.23 10.32
CA VAL A 144 29.71 100.87 10.13
C VAL A 144 29.62 100.53 8.64
N GLY A 145 30.31 99.47 8.24
CA GLY A 145 30.07 98.77 6.98
C GLY A 145 29.08 97.63 7.19
N THR A 146 28.28 97.30 6.18
CA THR A 146 27.33 96.18 6.26
C THR A 146 27.35 95.33 4.98
N VAL A 147 27.11 94.03 5.14
CA VAL A 147 26.91 93.08 4.04
C VAL A 147 25.84 92.08 4.44
N ALA A 148 24.99 91.67 3.48
CA ALA A 148 24.00 90.63 3.72
C ALA A 148 24.65 89.24 3.56
N LEU A 149 24.38 88.34 4.49
CA LEU A 149 24.71 86.93 4.43
C LEU A 149 23.41 86.13 4.35
N GLY A 150 23.17 85.49 3.21
CA GLY A 150 22.09 84.51 3.05
C GLY A 150 22.61 83.10 3.30
N VAL A 151 21.88 82.32 4.09
CA VAL A 151 22.09 80.89 4.31
C VAL A 151 20.91 80.17 3.68
N SER A 152 21.19 79.24 2.77
CA SER A 152 20.17 78.42 2.11
C SER A 152 20.73 77.02 1.92
N GLN A 153 20.32 76.08 2.77
CA GLN A 153 20.72 74.69 2.64
C GLN A 153 20.40 74.15 1.24
N ALA A 154 21.33 73.37 0.70
CA ALA A 154 21.16 72.62 -0.53
C ALA A 154 21.02 71.14 -0.19
N ALA A 155 20.03 70.47 -0.78
CA ALA A 155 19.85 69.03 -0.64
C ALA A 155 21.03 68.31 -1.32
N VAL A 156 21.66 67.38 -0.59
CA VAL A 156 22.82 66.63 -1.09
C VAL A 156 22.63 65.13 -1.00
N ALA A 157 21.90 64.62 0.00
CA ALA A 157 21.71 63.19 0.17
C ALA A 157 20.35 62.84 0.80
N LEU A 158 19.94 61.60 0.56
CA LEU A 158 18.85 60.94 1.28
C LEU A 158 19.41 60.06 2.40
N ARG A 159 18.72 60.04 3.54
CA ARG A 159 19.09 59.18 4.67
C ARG A 159 17.86 58.49 5.25
N ILE A 160 17.90 57.16 5.33
CA ILE A 160 16.83 56.40 5.99
C ILE A 160 16.98 56.53 7.50
N VAL A 161 15.94 57.02 8.18
CA VAL A 161 15.89 57.12 9.65
C VAL A 161 15.03 56.05 10.29
N THR A 162 14.02 55.55 9.58
CA THR A 162 13.28 54.35 9.97
C THR A 162 13.34 53.33 8.84
N GLN A 163 13.91 52.15 9.13
CA GLN A 163 13.97 51.07 8.16
C GLN A 163 12.59 50.39 8.02
N PRO A 164 12.19 50.00 6.81
CA PRO A 164 10.99 49.19 6.61
C PRO A 164 11.19 47.80 7.22
N VAL A 165 10.19 47.31 7.95
CA VAL A 165 10.16 45.93 8.46
C VAL A 165 9.08 45.17 7.71
N GLY A 166 9.46 44.02 7.16
CA GLY A 166 8.63 43.21 6.28
C GLY A 166 7.27 42.79 6.84
N ALA A 167 6.39 42.33 5.94
CA ALA A 167 5.04 41.87 6.26
C ALA A 167 4.64 40.71 5.31
N GLY A 168 3.41 40.21 5.45
CA GLY A 168 2.81 39.30 4.45
C GLY A 168 2.66 39.99 3.09
N ALA A 169 2.76 39.23 2.01
CA ALA A 169 2.50 39.72 0.67
C ALA A 169 1.10 40.38 0.60
N GLY A 170 1.03 41.56 0.01
CA GLY A 170 -0.22 42.33 -0.08
C GLY A 170 -0.59 43.11 1.18
N VAL A 171 0.24 43.07 2.23
CA VAL A 171 0.04 43.81 3.49
C VAL A 171 1.06 44.94 3.59
N PRO A 172 0.69 46.13 4.11
CA PRO A 172 1.66 47.17 4.45
C PRO A 172 2.76 46.67 5.38
N PHE A 173 3.98 47.18 5.21
CA PHE A 173 5.10 46.86 6.08
C PHE A 173 4.78 47.10 7.57
N ALA A 174 5.24 46.19 8.42
CA ALA A 174 5.00 46.23 9.87
C ALA A 174 5.65 47.45 10.54
N THR A 175 6.74 47.95 9.97
CA THR A 175 7.31 49.26 10.28
C THR A 175 7.45 50.01 8.97
N GLN A 176 6.89 51.22 8.92
CA GLN A 176 6.92 52.04 7.72
C GLN A 176 8.22 52.84 7.64
N PRO A 177 8.78 53.02 6.44
CA PRO A 177 10.02 53.75 6.27
C PRO A 177 9.84 55.26 6.44
N ALA A 178 10.88 55.92 6.94
CA ALA A 178 10.98 57.37 6.98
C ALA A 178 12.36 57.81 6.49
N ILE A 179 12.38 58.80 5.58
CA ILE A 179 13.56 59.22 4.82
C ILE A 179 13.72 60.72 5.00
N GLU A 180 14.91 61.15 5.41
CA GLU A 180 15.25 62.56 5.55
C GLU A 180 16.10 63.04 4.38
N ILE A 181 15.92 64.30 4.01
CA ILE A 181 16.78 65.03 3.08
C ILE A 181 17.81 65.82 3.88
N VAL A 182 19.09 65.60 3.59
CA VAL A 182 20.19 66.24 4.32
C VAL A 182 21.12 67.06 3.41
N ASP A 183 21.74 68.08 4.00
CA ASP A 183 22.78 68.89 3.37
C ASP A 183 24.16 68.20 3.36
N SER A 184 25.18 68.88 2.84
CA SER A 184 26.55 68.34 2.76
C SER A 184 27.20 68.05 4.12
N ASN A 185 26.68 68.62 5.21
CA ASN A 185 27.17 68.41 6.58
C ASN A 185 26.28 67.41 7.35
N GLY A 186 25.22 66.89 6.73
CA GLY A 186 24.34 65.88 7.30
C GLY A 186 23.18 66.45 8.14
N HIS A 187 22.93 67.76 8.09
CA HIS A 187 21.78 68.38 8.74
C HIS A 187 20.53 68.24 7.88
N VAL A 188 19.39 68.02 8.52
CA VAL A 188 18.08 67.92 7.86
C VAL A 188 17.68 69.29 7.30
N LEU A 189 17.06 69.30 6.12
CA LEU A 189 16.47 70.49 5.52
C LEU A 189 15.07 70.72 6.11
N GLU A 190 15.00 71.25 7.34
CA GLU A 190 13.73 71.42 8.08
C GLU A 190 12.72 72.38 7.42
N ASP A 191 13.15 73.20 6.47
CA ASP A 191 12.27 74.11 5.70
C ASP A 191 11.72 73.47 4.40
N ASP A 192 12.12 72.23 4.07
CA ASP A 192 11.63 71.53 2.90
C ASP A 192 10.30 70.82 3.20
N ASP A 193 9.23 71.33 2.58
CA ASP A 193 7.86 70.78 2.62
C ASP A 193 7.32 70.43 1.21
N GLU A 194 8.19 70.43 0.19
CA GLU A 194 7.77 70.32 -1.22
C GLU A 194 8.39 69.11 -1.93
N SER A 195 9.59 68.68 -1.53
CA SER A 195 10.25 67.52 -2.13
C SER A 195 9.39 66.26 -1.99
N VAL A 196 9.47 65.38 -2.99
CA VAL A 196 8.78 64.09 -2.97
C VAL A 196 9.83 62.98 -2.98
N VAL A 197 9.67 62.02 -2.07
CA VAL A 197 10.47 60.80 -2.04
C VAL A 197 9.61 59.65 -2.58
N THR A 198 10.10 59.00 -3.64
CA THR A 198 9.42 57.87 -4.29
C THR A 198 10.15 56.57 -3.98
N ALA A 199 9.42 55.54 -3.57
CA ALA A 199 9.93 54.20 -3.35
C ALA A 199 9.85 53.37 -4.64
N ARG A 200 10.85 52.53 -4.88
CA ARG A 200 10.81 51.44 -5.87
C ARG A 200 11.48 50.18 -5.32
N ILE A 201 11.21 49.04 -5.94
CA ILE A 201 11.96 47.81 -5.69
C ILE A 201 13.26 47.89 -6.48
N ASP A 202 14.40 47.88 -5.80
CA ASP A 202 15.73 47.88 -6.40
C ASP A 202 16.20 46.45 -6.74
N SER A 203 15.95 45.52 -5.83
CA SER A 203 16.18 44.08 -6.06
C SER A 203 15.09 43.19 -5.47
N GLY A 204 14.90 42.04 -6.12
CA GLY A 204 13.79 41.12 -5.89
C GLY A 204 12.65 41.31 -6.88
N SER A 205 11.63 40.45 -6.79
CA SER A 205 10.41 40.51 -7.61
C SER A 205 9.23 41.04 -6.80
N GLY A 206 8.18 41.50 -7.50
CA GLY A 206 6.93 41.97 -6.89
C GLY A 206 6.53 43.35 -7.39
N LYS A 207 5.50 43.91 -6.76
CA LYS A 207 4.96 45.23 -7.04
C LYS A 207 4.76 45.97 -5.72
N LEU A 208 5.17 47.24 -5.65
CA LEU A 208 4.82 48.07 -4.49
C LEU A 208 3.31 48.35 -4.46
N ILE A 209 2.76 48.36 -3.26
CA ILE A 209 1.37 48.69 -2.97
C ILE A 209 1.32 49.79 -1.90
N GLY A 210 0.14 50.43 -1.76
CA GLY A 210 -0.04 51.57 -0.87
C GLY A 210 0.59 52.85 -1.42
N GLU A 211 1.06 53.69 -0.51
CA GLU A 211 1.75 54.95 -0.72
C GLU A 211 3.17 54.67 -1.22
N THR A 212 3.36 54.75 -2.54
CA THR A 212 4.68 54.57 -3.16
C THR A 212 5.49 55.86 -3.24
N SER A 213 4.93 56.98 -2.79
CA SER A 213 5.59 58.29 -2.74
C SER A 213 5.05 59.09 -1.58
N ALA A 214 5.93 59.73 -0.82
CA ALA A 214 5.58 60.62 0.28
C ALA A 214 6.18 62.02 0.02
N THR A 215 5.37 63.06 0.25
CA THR A 215 5.86 64.44 0.29
C THR A 215 6.56 64.66 1.62
N VAL A 216 7.70 65.35 1.57
CA VAL A 216 8.49 65.71 2.72
C VAL A 216 7.72 66.74 3.57
N GLU A 217 7.74 66.57 4.89
CA GLU A 217 7.29 67.57 5.86
C GLU A 217 8.45 67.80 6.85
N ALA A 218 8.88 69.05 7.00
CA ALA A 218 10.05 69.44 7.78
C ALA A 218 11.31 68.61 7.46
N GLY A 219 11.59 68.39 6.18
CA GLY A 219 12.75 67.62 5.73
C GLY A 219 12.64 66.10 5.85
N VAL A 220 11.50 65.56 6.31
CA VAL A 220 11.25 64.11 6.44
C VAL A 220 10.06 63.63 5.58
N ALA A 221 10.28 62.68 4.69
CA ALA A 221 9.23 61.91 4.03
C ALA A 221 8.87 60.67 4.86
N THR A 222 7.62 60.60 5.35
CA THR A 222 7.10 59.47 6.13
C THR A 222 6.07 58.70 5.33
N PHE A 223 6.29 57.40 5.16
CA PHE A 223 5.34 56.50 4.51
C PHE A 223 4.36 55.93 5.55
N THR A 224 3.12 55.66 5.14
CA THR A 224 2.07 55.23 6.08
C THR A 224 1.47 53.86 5.78
N ASP A 225 1.45 53.43 4.51
CA ASP A 225 0.87 52.16 4.09
C ASP A 225 1.67 51.45 2.97
N LEU A 226 2.95 51.80 2.80
CA LEU A 226 3.83 51.14 1.82
C LEU A 226 3.94 49.64 2.12
N GLY A 227 3.80 48.82 1.09
CA GLY A 227 3.98 47.37 1.16
C GLY A 227 4.40 46.77 -0.18
N VAL A 228 4.49 45.44 -0.23
CA VAL A 228 4.84 44.68 -1.46
C VAL A 228 3.82 43.58 -1.68
N GLU A 229 3.31 43.49 -2.90
CA GLU A 229 2.58 42.34 -3.44
C GLU A 229 3.53 41.47 -4.29
N GLY A 230 3.37 40.15 -4.24
CA GLY A 230 4.16 39.18 -5.00
C GLY A 230 4.61 37.98 -4.16
N SER A 231 5.53 37.18 -4.71
CA SER A 231 6.07 36.00 -4.04
C SER A 231 6.79 36.36 -2.73
N ALA A 232 6.95 35.41 -1.81
CA ALA A 232 7.78 35.60 -0.63
C ALA A 232 9.29 35.76 -0.97
N GLY A 233 10.09 36.27 -0.03
CA GLY A 233 11.55 36.40 -0.16
C GLY A 233 12.14 37.68 0.45
N GLU A 234 13.37 38.03 0.09
CA GLU A 234 14.00 39.31 0.47
C GLU A 234 13.95 40.34 -0.66
N ARG A 235 13.68 41.60 -0.31
CA ARG A 235 13.66 42.77 -1.21
C ARG A 235 14.62 43.84 -0.70
N ILE A 236 15.23 44.59 -1.62
CA ILE A 236 15.87 45.86 -1.29
C ILE A 236 15.05 46.96 -1.93
N LEU A 237 14.61 47.93 -1.13
CA LEU A 237 13.90 49.09 -1.61
C LEU A 237 14.90 50.22 -1.85
N ALA A 238 14.66 51.00 -2.91
CA ALA A 238 15.34 52.25 -3.14
C ALA A 238 14.36 53.40 -2.98
N PHE A 239 14.79 54.42 -2.26
CA PHE A 239 14.07 55.68 -2.10
C PHE A 239 14.80 56.77 -2.89
N GLU A 240 14.07 57.47 -3.74
CA GLU A 240 14.59 58.47 -4.67
C GLU A 240 13.89 59.80 -4.51
N SER A 241 14.62 60.88 -4.76
CA SER A 241 14.08 62.21 -4.97
C SER A 241 14.86 62.84 -6.12
N ASP A 242 14.20 63.64 -6.97
CA ASP A 242 14.58 63.96 -8.37
C ASP A 242 16.08 64.04 -8.70
N SER A 243 16.86 64.77 -7.90
CA SER A 243 18.28 65.04 -8.18
C SER A 243 19.26 64.42 -7.20
N LEU A 244 18.78 63.62 -6.26
CA LEU A 244 19.58 62.98 -5.22
C LEU A 244 19.87 61.52 -5.57
N ASP A 245 21.05 61.05 -5.17
CA ASP A 245 21.37 59.63 -5.29
C ASP A 245 20.41 58.80 -4.43
N PRO A 246 19.87 57.69 -4.96
CA PRO A 246 18.95 56.84 -4.21
C PRO A 246 19.59 56.25 -2.96
N VAL A 247 18.82 56.18 -1.87
CA VAL A 247 19.22 55.45 -0.66
C VAL A 247 18.53 54.09 -0.62
N LEU A 248 19.30 53.04 -0.29
CA LEU A 248 18.81 51.66 -0.24
C LEU A 248 18.44 51.25 1.18
N SER A 249 17.36 50.48 1.32
CA SER A 249 16.97 49.86 2.58
C SER A 249 17.91 48.70 2.95
N GLU A 250 17.88 48.30 4.22
CA GLU A 250 18.26 46.94 4.61
C GLU A 250 17.33 45.91 3.94
N PRO A 251 17.73 44.64 3.80
CA PRO A 251 16.88 43.60 3.22
C PRO A 251 15.54 43.46 3.96
N VAL A 252 14.44 43.64 3.25
CA VAL A 252 13.07 43.52 3.76
C VAL A 252 12.49 42.16 3.37
N ARG A 253 12.11 41.34 4.35
CA ARG A 253 11.48 40.04 4.10
C ARG A 253 9.98 40.19 3.85
N VAL A 254 9.52 39.86 2.65
CA VAL A 254 8.10 39.66 2.36
C VAL A 254 7.77 38.19 2.62
N SER A 255 6.83 37.95 3.52
CA SER A 255 6.32 36.60 3.83
C SER A 255 5.12 36.26 2.94
N THR A 256 4.73 35.00 2.92
CA THR A 256 3.55 34.50 2.19
C THR A 256 2.26 35.14 2.72
N GLY A 257 1.21 35.17 1.90
CA GLY A 257 -0.11 35.63 2.34
C GLY A 257 -0.78 34.70 3.35
N THR A 258 -2.05 34.98 3.69
CA THR A 258 -2.88 34.08 4.51
C THR A 258 -3.34 32.87 3.70
N ALA A 259 -3.40 31.69 4.33
CA ALA A 259 -3.89 30.46 3.72
C ALA A 259 -5.32 30.63 3.20
N ALA A 260 -5.53 30.21 1.95
CA ALA A 260 -6.79 30.43 1.25
C ALA A 260 -7.28 29.20 0.47
N THR A 261 -6.36 28.34 -0.02
CA THR A 261 -6.73 27.16 -0.81
C THR A 261 -5.78 25.99 -0.58
N LEU A 262 -6.26 24.78 -0.90
CA LEU A 262 -5.45 23.56 -0.99
C LEU A 262 -5.25 23.18 -2.45
N SER A 263 -4.10 22.60 -2.78
CA SER A 263 -3.79 22.01 -4.09
C SER A 263 -3.13 20.65 -3.92
N ILE A 264 -3.45 19.68 -4.77
CA ILE A 264 -2.83 18.35 -4.74
C ILE A 264 -1.64 18.37 -5.71
N ALA A 265 -0.42 18.30 -5.17
CA ALA A 265 0.81 18.30 -5.94
C ALA A 265 1.19 16.90 -6.46
N THR A 266 0.87 15.86 -5.68
CA THR A 266 1.02 14.46 -6.09
C THR A 266 -0.31 13.77 -5.85
N GLN A 267 -0.89 13.23 -6.93
CA GLN A 267 -2.17 12.51 -6.87
C GLN A 267 -1.99 11.15 -6.20
N PRO A 268 -3.00 10.66 -5.46
CA PRO A 268 -3.05 9.28 -5.01
C PRO A 268 -3.19 8.32 -6.20
N ASP A 269 -2.52 7.17 -6.15
CA ASP A 269 -2.63 6.11 -7.16
C ASP A 269 -2.20 4.75 -6.57
N GLY A 270 -2.62 3.65 -7.21
CA GLY A 270 -2.29 2.27 -6.84
C GLY A 270 -2.83 1.87 -5.47
N ALA A 271 -4.16 1.79 -5.35
CA ALA A 271 -4.84 1.44 -4.11
C ALA A 271 -5.23 -0.05 -4.08
N GLU A 272 -4.72 -0.78 -3.09
CA GLU A 272 -5.20 -2.12 -2.73
C GLU A 272 -5.90 -2.05 -1.38
N ALA A 273 -7.07 -2.68 -1.25
CA ALA A 273 -7.89 -2.56 -0.06
C ALA A 273 -7.13 -2.98 1.21
N GLY A 274 -7.05 -2.07 2.18
CA GLY A 274 -6.39 -2.29 3.48
C GLY A 274 -4.89 -1.99 3.49
N LEU A 275 -4.27 -1.73 2.34
CA LEU A 275 -2.84 -1.38 2.24
C LEU A 275 -2.63 0.13 2.04
N PRO A 276 -1.46 0.67 2.44
CA PRO A 276 -1.07 2.03 2.06
C PRO A 276 -1.07 2.20 0.55
N LEU A 277 -1.56 3.35 0.07
CA LEU A 277 -1.51 3.71 -1.34
C LEU A 277 -0.07 3.63 -1.88
N ALA A 278 0.09 3.05 -3.07
CA ALA A 278 1.40 2.92 -3.71
C ALA A 278 2.02 4.31 -4.00
N THR A 279 1.19 5.25 -4.47
CA THR A 279 1.54 6.66 -4.58
C THR A 279 0.84 7.43 -3.48
N GLN A 280 1.61 7.91 -2.50
CA GLN A 280 1.10 8.72 -1.41
C GLN A 280 0.85 10.17 -1.88
N PRO A 281 -0.30 10.77 -1.52
CA PRO A 281 -0.61 12.13 -1.95
C PRO A 281 0.21 13.19 -1.20
N VAL A 282 0.44 14.30 -1.89
CA VAL A 282 1.09 15.50 -1.34
C VAL A 282 0.18 16.69 -1.58
N VAL A 283 -0.16 17.41 -0.51
CA VAL A 283 -1.09 18.56 -0.55
C VAL A 283 -0.34 19.83 -0.16
N GLU A 284 -0.43 20.85 -1.00
CA GLU A 284 0.14 22.18 -0.80
C GLU A 284 -0.91 23.14 -0.24
N ILE A 285 -0.49 23.98 0.71
CA ILE A 285 -1.28 25.05 1.30
C ILE A 285 -0.89 26.36 0.64
N LEU A 286 -1.83 26.98 -0.05
CA LEU A 286 -1.61 28.16 -0.87
C LEU A 286 -2.32 29.38 -0.31
N ASP A 287 -1.72 30.55 -0.53
CA ASP A 287 -2.39 31.84 -0.32
C ASP A 287 -3.36 32.19 -1.46
N GLY A 288 -4.06 33.32 -1.34
CA GLY A 288 -5.01 33.79 -2.35
C GLY A 288 -4.40 34.09 -3.73
N ASN A 289 -3.06 34.13 -3.83
CA ASN A 289 -2.32 34.34 -5.07
C ASN A 289 -1.76 33.02 -5.64
N GLY A 290 -2.04 31.88 -5.01
CA GLY A 290 -1.55 30.56 -5.43
C GLY A 290 -0.09 30.30 -5.04
N THR A 291 0.47 31.01 -4.05
CA THR A 291 1.84 30.78 -3.56
C THR A 291 1.83 29.89 -2.33
N ILE A 292 2.76 28.92 -2.25
CA ILE A 292 2.90 28.03 -1.09
C ILE A 292 3.27 28.84 0.15
N ILE A 293 2.62 28.52 1.28
CA ILE A 293 2.89 29.15 2.58
C ILE A 293 4.02 28.42 3.28
N GLU A 294 5.26 28.68 2.86
CA GLU A 294 6.49 28.03 3.38
C GLU A 294 6.74 28.22 4.88
N THR A 295 5.96 29.07 5.54
CA THR A 295 6.05 29.28 7.00
C THR A 295 5.08 28.41 7.79
N ASP A 296 4.12 27.75 7.14
CA ASP A 296 3.13 26.91 7.79
C ASP A 296 3.73 25.54 8.15
N ASN A 297 3.79 25.26 9.45
CA ASN A 297 4.31 24.03 10.03
C ASN A 297 3.31 23.40 11.02
N GLU A 298 2.05 23.83 10.99
CA GLU A 298 1.06 23.48 12.02
C GLU A 298 -0.27 23.01 11.41
N THR A 299 -0.65 23.48 10.21
CA THR A 299 -1.89 23.08 9.58
C THR A 299 -1.92 21.58 9.32
N THR A 300 -2.97 20.91 9.80
CA THR A 300 -3.19 19.49 9.56
C THR A 300 -4.21 19.30 8.45
N VAL A 301 -3.82 18.60 7.39
CA VAL A 301 -4.69 18.21 6.27
C VAL A 301 -5.21 16.82 6.54
N THR A 302 -6.53 16.64 6.45
CA THR A 302 -7.20 15.34 6.62
C THR A 302 -7.78 14.84 5.31
N ALA A 303 -7.62 13.55 5.02
CA ALA A 303 -8.15 12.86 3.86
C ALA A 303 -9.45 12.11 4.22
N ALA A 304 -10.43 12.14 3.32
CA ALA A 304 -11.67 11.39 3.39
C ALA A 304 -12.10 10.92 2.00
N ILE A 305 -13.02 9.95 1.94
CA ILE A 305 -13.63 9.52 0.67
C ILE A 305 -14.59 10.61 0.18
N ALA A 306 -14.38 11.10 -1.03
CA ALA A 306 -15.27 12.04 -1.70
C ALA A 306 -16.38 11.29 -2.47
N SER A 307 -16.01 10.23 -3.18
CA SER A 307 -16.93 9.35 -3.91
C SER A 307 -16.42 7.90 -3.96
N GLY A 308 -17.29 6.94 -4.23
CA GLY A 308 -16.97 5.49 -4.26
C GLY A 308 -17.38 4.74 -2.98
N GLY A 309 -17.20 3.41 -2.97
CA GLY A 309 -17.58 2.50 -1.87
C GLY A 309 -16.52 2.31 -0.78
N GLY A 310 -15.37 2.99 -0.90
CA GLY A 310 -14.24 2.85 0.02
C GLY A 310 -14.39 3.55 1.37
N LYS A 311 -13.37 3.41 2.21
CA LYS A 311 -13.18 4.07 3.51
C LYS A 311 -11.69 4.27 3.79
N VAL A 312 -11.32 5.42 4.32
CA VAL A 312 -9.95 5.64 4.82
C VAL A 312 -9.73 4.80 6.09
N VAL A 313 -8.73 3.92 6.06
CA VAL A 313 -8.41 2.95 7.13
C VAL A 313 -7.04 3.18 7.79
N GLY A 314 -6.16 3.98 7.18
CA GLY A 314 -4.84 4.34 7.72
C GLY A 314 -4.40 5.72 7.24
N GLY A 315 -3.47 6.35 7.98
CA GLY A 315 -2.80 7.59 7.57
C GLY A 315 -3.72 8.77 7.20
N ALA A 316 -4.88 8.92 7.84
CA ALA A 316 -5.91 9.87 7.41
C ALA A 316 -5.54 11.36 7.55
N ALA A 317 -4.37 11.69 8.12
CA ALA A 317 -3.95 13.06 8.35
C ALA A 317 -2.45 13.24 8.16
N ALA A 318 -2.06 14.40 7.62
CA ALA A 318 -0.68 14.85 7.53
C ALA A 318 -0.59 16.30 8.01
N THR A 319 0.42 16.60 8.84
CA THR A 319 0.71 17.99 9.25
C THR A 319 1.67 18.61 8.24
N ALA A 320 1.39 19.84 7.84
CA ALA A 320 2.22 20.59 6.93
C ALA A 320 3.62 20.82 7.52
N ALA A 321 4.63 20.70 6.66
CA ALA A 321 5.97 21.22 6.90
C ALA A 321 6.31 22.13 5.72
N ASP A 322 6.70 23.36 6.01
CA ASP A 322 6.92 24.41 5.01
C ASP A 322 5.76 24.53 3.99
N GLY A 323 4.51 24.49 4.48
CA GLY A 323 3.30 24.61 3.66
C GLY A 323 2.91 23.35 2.87
N ILE A 324 3.61 22.23 3.07
CA ILE A 324 3.38 20.98 2.34
C ILE A 324 3.00 19.86 3.31
N ALA A 325 1.80 19.30 3.17
CA ALA A 325 1.33 18.13 3.88
C ALA A 325 1.62 16.86 3.05
N THR A 326 2.58 16.06 3.49
CA THR A 326 2.96 14.79 2.84
C THR A 326 2.38 13.61 3.61
N PHE A 327 1.52 12.83 2.96
CA PHE A 327 1.00 11.59 3.53
C PHE A 327 2.05 10.48 3.40
N GLY A 328 2.18 9.63 4.43
CA GLY A 328 3.19 8.56 4.46
C GLY A 328 2.61 7.14 4.49
N ASP A 329 1.37 7.02 4.96
CA ASP A 329 0.69 5.77 5.28
C ASP A 329 -0.81 5.83 5.01
N LEU A 330 -1.26 6.77 4.15
CA LEU A 330 -2.67 6.86 3.78
C LEU A 330 -3.09 5.55 3.11
N ALA A 331 -4.15 4.94 3.62
CA ALA A 331 -4.66 3.64 3.20
C ALA A 331 -6.18 3.68 3.08
N VAL A 332 -6.70 3.00 2.07
CA VAL A 332 -8.14 2.88 1.80
C VAL A 332 -8.52 1.40 1.80
N GLY A 333 -9.66 1.07 2.41
CA GLY A 333 -10.27 -0.26 2.36
C GLY A 333 -11.74 -0.16 1.96
N GLY A 334 -12.41 -1.29 1.72
CA GLY A 334 -13.82 -1.32 1.29
C GLY A 334 -14.01 -1.96 -0.08
N GLU A 335 -15.15 -1.65 -0.72
CA GLU A 335 -15.55 -2.26 -2.01
C GLU A 335 -14.66 -1.79 -3.16
N VAL A 336 -14.24 -2.72 -4.03
CA VAL A 336 -13.45 -2.41 -5.23
C VAL A 336 -14.18 -1.49 -6.21
N GLY A 337 -13.41 -0.70 -6.95
CA GLY A 337 -13.91 0.19 -8.00
C GLY A 337 -13.34 1.61 -7.94
N GLU A 338 -13.81 2.47 -8.84
CA GLU A 338 -13.36 3.85 -8.97
C GLU A 338 -13.78 4.70 -7.75
N LEU A 339 -12.84 5.48 -7.21
CA LEU A 339 -13.07 6.39 -6.09
C LEU A 339 -12.30 7.71 -6.21
N THR A 340 -12.73 8.72 -5.47
CA THR A 340 -12.00 9.99 -5.29
C THR A 340 -11.81 10.29 -3.80
N LEU A 341 -10.72 10.99 -3.47
CA LEU A 341 -10.43 11.49 -2.13
C LEU A 341 -10.66 13.00 -2.06
N VAL A 342 -11.16 13.46 -0.91
CA VAL A 342 -11.16 14.89 -0.55
C VAL A 342 -10.18 15.12 0.59
N PHE A 343 -9.30 16.09 0.39
CA PHE A 343 -8.40 16.63 1.39
C PHE A 343 -8.99 17.92 1.95
N SER A 344 -8.91 18.10 3.26
CA SER A 344 -9.54 19.23 3.96
C SER A 344 -8.65 19.77 5.08
N ALA A 345 -8.65 21.09 5.27
CA ALA A 345 -7.93 21.75 6.35
C ALA A 345 -8.68 22.99 6.85
N GLY A 346 -9.46 22.83 7.93
CA GLY A 346 -10.12 23.93 8.64
C GLY A 346 -10.76 24.99 7.71
N ASP A 347 -10.40 26.25 7.95
CA ASP A 347 -10.88 27.40 7.16
C ASP A 347 -10.15 27.59 5.82
N VAL A 348 -9.09 26.83 5.54
CA VAL A 348 -8.33 26.88 4.26
C VAL A 348 -9.15 26.29 3.11
N GLY A 349 -9.99 25.28 3.40
CA GLY A 349 -10.91 24.68 2.43
C GLY A 349 -10.57 23.23 2.08
N THR A 350 -10.90 22.84 0.84
CA THR A 350 -10.82 21.45 0.37
C THR A 350 -10.22 21.34 -1.03
N ALA A 351 -9.55 20.21 -1.31
CA ALA A 351 -9.13 19.80 -2.65
C ALA A 351 -9.55 18.36 -2.91
N GLU A 352 -10.07 18.06 -4.09
CA GLU A 352 -10.49 16.70 -4.50
C GLU A 352 -9.46 16.11 -5.46
N SER A 353 -9.14 14.82 -5.29
CA SER A 353 -8.21 14.08 -6.14
C SER A 353 -8.78 13.78 -7.52
N ASP A 354 -7.91 13.37 -8.43
CA ASP A 354 -8.35 12.65 -9.63
C ASP A 354 -8.95 11.29 -9.22
N SER A 355 -9.70 10.66 -10.13
CA SER A 355 -10.23 9.32 -9.90
C SER A 355 -9.14 8.25 -10.03
N PHE A 356 -9.22 7.23 -9.17
CA PHE A 356 -8.37 6.05 -9.21
C PHE A 356 -9.13 4.82 -8.74
N ASP A 357 -8.67 3.64 -9.14
CA ASP A 357 -9.33 2.37 -8.82
C ASP A 357 -8.78 1.77 -7.52
N LEU A 358 -9.70 1.30 -6.67
CA LEU A 358 -9.40 0.41 -5.56
C LEU A 358 -9.46 -1.05 -6.02
N ALA A 359 -8.33 -1.73 -5.97
CA ALA A 359 -8.22 -3.17 -6.19
C ALA A 359 -8.43 -3.97 -4.89
N ALA A 360 -8.70 -5.26 -5.04
CA ALA A 360 -8.86 -6.16 -3.90
C ALA A 360 -7.57 -6.23 -3.08
N GLY A 361 -7.71 -6.35 -1.76
CA GLY A 361 -6.59 -6.51 -0.86
C GLY A 361 -6.01 -7.93 -0.87
N PRO A 362 -5.08 -8.21 0.05
CA PRO A 362 -4.55 -9.56 0.25
C PRO A 362 -5.67 -10.57 0.56
N ALA A 363 -5.58 -11.76 -0.03
CA ALA A 363 -6.50 -12.87 0.25
C ALA A 363 -6.58 -13.18 1.75
N ALA A 364 -7.81 -13.29 2.27
CA ALA A 364 -8.06 -13.50 3.70
C ALA A 364 -9.00 -14.66 3.99
N VAL A 365 -10.02 -14.88 3.15
CA VAL A 365 -11.11 -15.84 3.41
C VAL A 365 -11.27 -16.79 2.23
N LEU A 366 -11.44 -18.08 2.53
CA LEU A 366 -11.87 -19.12 1.61
C LEU A 366 -13.29 -19.56 2.00
N SER A 367 -14.23 -19.59 1.06
CA SER A 367 -15.63 -19.93 1.34
C SER A 367 -16.26 -20.78 0.25
N LEU A 368 -17.31 -21.52 0.61
CA LEU A 368 -18.09 -22.31 -0.34
C LEU A 368 -18.86 -21.41 -1.31
N GLN A 369 -18.66 -21.60 -2.62
CA GLN A 369 -19.35 -20.86 -3.68
C GLN A 369 -20.44 -21.71 -4.37
N GLY A 370 -20.23 -23.02 -4.50
CA GLY A 370 -21.24 -23.91 -5.07
C GLY A 370 -20.80 -25.35 -5.31
N GLY A 371 -21.74 -26.19 -5.74
CA GLY A 371 -21.50 -27.60 -6.07
C GLY A 371 -21.64 -28.58 -4.90
N ASP A 372 -21.88 -28.09 -3.69
CA ASP A 372 -22.16 -28.93 -2.51
C ASP A 372 -23.58 -29.56 -2.54
N GLY A 373 -23.76 -30.66 -1.81
CA GLY A 373 -25.03 -31.37 -1.62
C GLY A 373 -25.61 -31.98 -2.90
N GLN A 374 -24.77 -32.25 -3.90
CA GLN A 374 -25.23 -32.78 -5.19
C GLN A 374 -25.53 -34.28 -5.12
N VAL A 375 -26.38 -34.72 -6.03
CA VAL A 375 -26.75 -36.13 -6.16
C VAL A 375 -26.80 -36.50 -7.64
N ALA A 376 -26.05 -37.50 -8.04
CA ALA A 376 -26.04 -37.99 -9.42
C ALA A 376 -25.76 -39.50 -9.50
N PRO A 377 -26.07 -40.16 -10.62
CA PRO A 377 -25.73 -41.57 -10.81
C PRO A 377 -24.24 -41.86 -10.66
N ALA A 378 -23.89 -42.99 -10.07
CA ALA A 378 -22.53 -43.50 -9.96
C ALA A 378 -21.91 -43.64 -11.35
N ASN A 379 -20.60 -43.43 -11.42
CA ASN A 379 -19.84 -43.39 -12.66
C ASN A 379 -20.34 -42.31 -13.64
N THR A 380 -20.92 -41.20 -13.15
CA THR A 380 -21.22 -40.01 -13.96
C THR A 380 -20.63 -38.73 -13.37
N LYS A 381 -20.44 -37.71 -14.21
CA LYS A 381 -20.01 -36.39 -13.74
C LYS A 381 -21.10 -35.72 -12.93
N LEU A 382 -20.70 -35.02 -11.86
CA LEU A 382 -21.61 -34.13 -11.14
C LEU A 382 -22.22 -33.09 -12.10
N PRO A 383 -23.53 -32.80 -11.98
CA PRO A 383 -24.20 -31.87 -12.89
C PRO A 383 -23.69 -30.43 -12.78
N LYS A 384 -23.25 -30.02 -11.59
CA LYS A 384 -22.60 -28.74 -11.33
C LYS A 384 -21.16 -29.00 -10.89
N PRO A 385 -20.23 -28.14 -11.30
CA PRO A 385 -18.88 -28.19 -10.77
C PRO A 385 -18.82 -27.79 -9.29
N LEU A 386 -17.80 -28.25 -8.58
CA LEU A 386 -17.46 -27.87 -7.22
C LEU A 386 -16.71 -26.53 -7.25
N ALA A 387 -17.13 -25.56 -6.44
CA ALA A 387 -16.60 -24.20 -6.50
C ALA A 387 -16.43 -23.59 -5.11
N VAL A 388 -15.29 -22.94 -4.91
CA VAL A 388 -14.99 -22.10 -3.73
C VAL A 388 -14.58 -20.70 -4.19
N ALA A 389 -14.81 -19.71 -3.34
CA ALA A 389 -14.42 -18.33 -3.58
C ALA A 389 -13.35 -17.91 -2.57
N VAL A 390 -12.35 -17.17 -3.04
CA VAL A 390 -11.36 -16.49 -2.22
C VAL A 390 -11.64 -14.99 -2.23
N THR A 391 -11.76 -14.41 -1.04
CA THR A 391 -11.95 -12.96 -0.88
C THR A 391 -10.92 -12.35 0.07
N ASP A 392 -10.75 -11.04 -0.01
CA ASP A 392 -10.03 -10.25 1.01
C ASP A 392 -10.89 -10.05 2.28
N GLU A 393 -10.37 -9.28 3.25
CA GLU A 393 -11.08 -9.00 4.52
C GLU A 393 -12.35 -8.14 4.34
N TYR A 394 -12.52 -7.50 3.19
CA TYR A 394 -13.66 -6.64 2.84
C TYR A 394 -14.71 -7.37 1.99
N GLY A 395 -14.45 -8.63 1.61
CA GLY A 395 -15.33 -9.44 0.77
C GLY A 395 -15.12 -9.23 -0.73
N ASN A 396 -14.04 -8.59 -1.15
CA ASN A 396 -13.70 -8.43 -2.56
C ASN A 396 -13.05 -9.71 -3.10
N ALA A 397 -13.40 -10.09 -4.32
CA ALA A 397 -12.83 -11.24 -5.02
C ALA A 397 -11.31 -11.08 -5.24
N VAL A 398 -10.53 -12.13 -4.96
CA VAL A 398 -9.07 -12.14 -5.18
C VAL A 398 -8.69 -13.21 -6.19
N ALA A 399 -8.16 -12.77 -7.33
CA ALA A 399 -7.72 -13.61 -8.44
C ALA A 399 -6.33 -14.25 -8.19
N ASP A 400 -6.02 -15.28 -8.98
CA ASP A 400 -4.71 -15.97 -9.02
C ASP A 400 -4.27 -16.59 -7.68
N VAL A 401 -5.20 -16.85 -6.76
CA VAL A 401 -4.93 -17.55 -5.50
C VAL A 401 -5.00 -19.05 -5.72
N ALA A 402 -3.91 -19.76 -5.44
CA ALA A 402 -3.85 -21.21 -5.58
C ALA A 402 -4.79 -21.91 -4.58
N VAL A 403 -5.66 -22.79 -5.09
CA VAL A 403 -6.50 -23.70 -4.31
C VAL A 403 -6.16 -25.14 -4.67
N THR A 404 -5.91 -25.95 -3.64
CA THR A 404 -5.65 -27.39 -3.76
C THR A 404 -6.92 -28.16 -3.41
N TRP A 405 -7.30 -29.10 -4.27
CA TRP A 405 -8.48 -29.94 -4.15
C TRP A 405 -8.07 -31.39 -3.87
N ALA A 406 -8.71 -32.04 -2.91
CA ALA A 406 -8.42 -33.43 -2.54
C ALA A 406 -9.71 -34.22 -2.32
N VAL A 407 -9.76 -35.46 -2.80
CA VAL A 407 -10.83 -36.41 -2.48
C VAL A 407 -10.54 -36.98 -1.09
N VAL A 408 -11.51 -36.86 -0.18
CA VAL A 408 -11.41 -37.31 1.22
C VAL A 408 -12.20 -38.60 1.44
N GLU A 409 -13.35 -38.74 0.79
CA GLU A 409 -14.20 -39.94 0.83
C GLU A 409 -14.73 -40.26 -0.58
N GLY A 410 -14.74 -41.55 -0.95
CA GLY A 410 -15.20 -42.04 -2.25
C GLY A 410 -14.10 -42.45 -3.22
N ASP A 411 -14.48 -43.10 -4.32
CA ASP A 411 -13.59 -43.56 -5.40
C ASP A 411 -13.70 -42.72 -6.69
N GLY A 412 -14.27 -41.51 -6.60
CA GLY A 412 -14.38 -40.58 -7.72
C GLY A 412 -13.06 -39.88 -8.07
N SER A 413 -13.12 -38.97 -9.06
CA SER A 413 -11.95 -38.26 -9.57
C SER A 413 -12.21 -36.79 -9.89
N LEU A 414 -11.21 -35.96 -9.60
CA LEU A 414 -11.18 -34.52 -9.90
C LEU A 414 -10.62 -34.25 -11.29
N SER A 415 -11.09 -33.19 -11.96
CA SER A 415 -10.48 -32.74 -13.22
C SER A 415 -9.08 -32.15 -13.05
N SER A 416 -8.77 -31.62 -11.87
CA SER A 416 -7.45 -31.12 -11.47
C SER A 416 -7.40 -31.04 -9.95
N GLU A 417 -6.23 -31.30 -9.36
CA GLU A 417 -5.98 -31.15 -7.92
C GLU A 417 -5.52 -29.74 -7.55
N ASN A 418 -5.11 -28.91 -8.53
CA ASN A 418 -4.64 -27.56 -8.29
C ASN A 418 -5.25 -26.61 -9.31
N VAL A 419 -6.01 -25.63 -8.83
CA VAL A 419 -6.69 -24.63 -9.66
C VAL A 419 -6.62 -23.28 -8.94
N SER A 420 -6.07 -22.27 -9.59
CA SER A 420 -6.06 -20.90 -9.05
C SER A 420 -7.40 -20.20 -9.29
N THR A 421 -7.74 -19.23 -8.45
CA THR A 421 -8.96 -18.42 -8.62
C THR A 421 -8.91 -17.59 -9.90
N ASP A 422 -10.07 -17.39 -10.53
CA ASP A 422 -10.25 -16.50 -11.67
C ASP A 422 -10.43 -15.02 -11.25
N ASP A 423 -10.72 -14.13 -12.21
CA ASP A 423 -10.93 -12.70 -11.97
C ASP A 423 -12.11 -12.40 -11.01
N ASP A 424 -13.06 -13.33 -10.88
CA ASP A 424 -14.18 -13.27 -9.93
C ASP A 424 -13.83 -13.91 -8.57
N GLY A 425 -12.57 -14.31 -8.38
CA GLY A 425 -12.07 -14.92 -7.15
C GLY A 425 -12.53 -16.36 -6.96
N ILE A 426 -12.98 -17.04 -8.01
CA ILE A 426 -13.56 -18.38 -7.94
C ILE A 426 -12.56 -19.43 -8.42
N SER A 427 -12.34 -20.47 -7.62
CA SER A 427 -11.66 -21.70 -8.04
C SER A 427 -12.69 -22.81 -8.20
N GLN A 428 -12.60 -23.56 -9.30
CA GLN A 428 -13.62 -24.53 -9.67
C GLN A 428 -13.04 -25.78 -10.32
N VAL A 429 -13.59 -26.95 -9.96
CA VAL A 429 -13.25 -28.26 -10.51
C VAL A 429 -14.50 -29.03 -10.90
N THR A 430 -14.40 -29.86 -11.93
CA THR A 430 -15.44 -30.87 -12.22
C THR A 430 -15.09 -32.17 -11.53
N TYR A 431 -16.10 -32.86 -11.01
CA TYR A 431 -15.94 -34.13 -10.32
C TYR A 431 -16.69 -35.25 -11.04
N GLN A 432 -16.02 -36.38 -11.21
CA GLN A 432 -16.58 -37.62 -11.77
C GLN A 432 -16.81 -38.58 -10.61
N LEU A 433 -18.08 -38.89 -10.33
CA LEU A 433 -18.45 -39.83 -9.25
C LEU A 433 -17.84 -41.21 -9.49
N GLY A 434 -17.53 -41.87 -8.38
CA GLY A 434 -16.95 -43.20 -8.34
C GLY A 434 -17.90 -44.30 -8.80
N ARG A 435 -17.44 -45.55 -8.80
CA ARG A 435 -18.20 -46.70 -9.30
C ARG A 435 -19.36 -47.07 -8.38
N TYR A 436 -19.21 -46.82 -7.08
CA TYR A 436 -20.17 -47.26 -6.08
C TYR A 436 -21.15 -46.14 -5.70
N SER A 437 -22.36 -46.52 -5.27
CA SER A 437 -23.29 -45.58 -4.67
C SER A 437 -22.93 -45.33 -3.20
N GLY A 438 -22.99 -44.09 -2.74
CA GLY A 438 -22.60 -43.71 -1.39
C GLY A 438 -22.34 -42.21 -1.26
N PRO A 439 -22.06 -41.71 -0.05
CA PRO A 439 -21.51 -40.38 0.15
C PRO A 439 -20.10 -40.29 -0.47
N GLU A 440 -19.76 -39.11 -0.95
CA GLU A 440 -18.42 -38.75 -1.39
C GLU A 440 -18.10 -37.33 -0.87
N GLU A 441 -16.83 -37.11 -0.53
CA GLU A 441 -16.36 -35.89 0.13
C GLU A 441 -15.09 -35.36 -0.55
N VAL A 442 -15.06 -34.06 -0.83
CA VAL A 442 -13.91 -33.34 -1.37
C VAL A 442 -13.61 -32.11 -0.51
N GLU A 443 -12.33 -31.89 -0.21
CA GLU A 443 -11.85 -30.68 0.44
C GLU A 443 -11.14 -29.74 -0.53
N ALA A 444 -11.40 -28.44 -0.39
CA ALA A 444 -10.66 -27.36 -1.04
C ALA A 444 -9.86 -26.59 0.00
N SER A 445 -8.55 -26.49 -0.19
CA SER A 445 -7.60 -25.86 0.74
C SER A 445 -6.81 -24.74 0.08
N SER A 446 -6.55 -23.66 0.82
CA SER A 446 -5.63 -22.61 0.40
C SER A 446 -4.90 -22.01 1.61
N GLY A 447 -3.62 -22.40 1.77
CA GLY A 447 -2.72 -21.84 2.77
C GLY A 447 -3.32 -21.75 4.18
N SER A 448 -3.25 -20.54 4.76
CA SER A 448 -3.81 -20.22 6.08
C SER A 448 -5.00 -19.27 6.00
N LEU A 449 -5.74 -19.27 4.89
CA LEU A 449 -6.94 -18.45 4.74
C LEU A 449 -8.00 -18.88 5.77
N GLU A 450 -8.75 -17.92 6.30
CA GLU A 450 -9.89 -18.22 7.16
C GLU A 450 -10.92 -19.04 6.39
N GLY A 451 -11.41 -20.14 6.99
CA GLY A 451 -12.34 -21.07 6.33
C GLY A 451 -11.69 -22.19 5.52
N SER A 452 -10.35 -22.25 5.42
CA SER A 452 -9.63 -23.38 4.82
C SER A 452 -9.36 -24.51 5.83
N PRO A 453 -9.63 -25.79 5.51
CA PRO A 453 -10.27 -26.28 4.29
C PRO A 453 -11.79 -26.07 4.27
N VAL A 454 -12.35 -25.93 3.07
CA VAL A 454 -13.80 -26.01 2.80
C VAL A 454 -14.14 -27.43 2.37
N THR A 455 -15.01 -28.11 3.11
CA THR A 455 -15.52 -29.45 2.80
C THR A 455 -16.78 -29.37 1.93
N LEU A 456 -16.85 -30.20 0.88
CA LEU A 456 -18.02 -30.37 0.02
C LEU A 456 -18.45 -31.84 0.03
N GLU A 457 -19.72 -32.08 0.28
CA GLU A 457 -20.33 -33.40 0.38
C GLU A 457 -21.32 -33.62 -0.78
N PHE A 458 -21.31 -34.81 -1.38
CA PHE A 458 -22.27 -35.18 -2.41
C PHE A 458 -22.52 -36.68 -2.39
N THR A 459 -23.47 -37.16 -3.20
CA THR A 459 -23.92 -38.57 -3.15
C THR A 459 -24.02 -39.19 -4.54
N ALA A 460 -23.30 -40.30 -4.73
CA ALA A 460 -23.50 -41.19 -5.86
C ALA A 460 -24.73 -42.08 -5.64
N LYS A 461 -25.65 -42.07 -6.60
CA LYS A 461 -26.84 -42.95 -6.64
C LYS A 461 -26.63 -44.10 -7.64
N PRO A 462 -27.35 -45.21 -7.54
CA PRO A 462 -27.31 -46.26 -8.57
C PRO A 462 -27.59 -45.70 -9.99
N ASN A 463 -26.81 -46.12 -11.01
CA ASN A 463 -26.92 -45.63 -12.39
C ASN A 463 -27.82 -46.55 -13.24
N GLY A 464 -29.11 -46.21 -13.30
CA GLY A 464 -30.14 -46.98 -14.01
C GLY A 464 -30.25 -46.67 -15.50
N ARG A 465 -30.00 -47.68 -16.34
CA ARG A 465 -30.79 -47.93 -17.56
C ARG A 465 -30.92 -49.42 -17.80
N ILE A 466 -32.12 -49.98 -17.67
CA ILE A 466 -32.44 -51.29 -18.23
C ILE A 466 -32.86 -51.13 -19.69
N THR A 467 -32.08 -51.70 -20.60
CA THR A 467 -32.56 -52.12 -21.92
C THR A 467 -32.40 -53.63 -21.98
N GLY A 468 -33.44 -54.37 -21.61
CA GLY A 468 -33.39 -55.84 -21.68
C GLY A 468 -34.70 -56.49 -21.25
N THR A 469 -35.52 -56.88 -22.22
CA THR A 469 -36.49 -57.96 -22.03
C THR A 469 -35.74 -59.26 -22.28
N VAL A 470 -35.39 -60.01 -21.24
CA VAL A 470 -34.78 -61.34 -21.42
C VAL A 470 -35.89 -62.37 -21.61
N THR A 471 -35.91 -63.01 -22.79
CA THR A 471 -36.89 -64.05 -23.16
C THR A 471 -36.13 -65.34 -23.45
N LEU A 472 -36.38 -66.44 -22.72
CA LEU A 472 -35.88 -67.78 -23.07
C LEU A 472 -36.82 -68.92 -22.62
N THR A 473 -36.94 -69.95 -23.46
CA THR A 473 -37.77 -71.18 -23.34
C THR A 473 -36.97 -72.34 -22.75
N ALA A 474 -37.54 -73.13 -21.81
CA ALA A 474 -36.93 -74.36 -21.33
C ALA A 474 -37.04 -75.52 -22.36
N GLU A 475 -36.00 -76.35 -22.48
CA GLU A 475 -36.07 -77.68 -23.12
C GLU A 475 -35.84 -78.73 -22.02
N GLU A 476 -36.75 -79.69 -21.89
CA GLU A 476 -36.74 -80.67 -20.80
C GLU A 476 -35.48 -81.57 -20.84
N ALA A 477 -34.82 -81.73 -19.69
CA ALA A 477 -33.95 -82.87 -19.43
C ALA A 477 -34.71 -83.87 -18.56
N SER A 478 -35.10 -85.00 -19.15
CA SER A 478 -35.81 -86.08 -18.47
C SER A 478 -34.94 -86.75 -17.39
N ALA A 479 -35.53 -86.98 -16.21
CA ALA A 479 -35.17 -87.97 -15.19
C ALA A 479 -34.61 -87.50 -13.81
N ALA A 480 -34.94 -86.30 -13.32
CA ALA A 480 -34.79 -85.96 -11.90
C ALA A 480 -36.13 -86.10 -11.13
N PRO A 481 -36.15 -86.55 -9.86
CA PRO A 481 -37.37 -86.54 -9.03
C PRO A 481 -37.85 -85.10 -8.76
N PRO A 482 -39.13 -84.87 -8.42
CA PRO A 482 -39.66 -83.53 -8.20
C PRO A 482 -39.09 -82.93 -6.91
N GLY A 483 -38.49 -81.74 -6.98
CA GLY A 483 -38.18 -80.90 -5.82
C GLY A 483 -38.40 -79.46 -6.21
N ASP A 484 -38.76 -78.63 -5.24
CA ASP A 484 -39.20 -77.26 -5.48
C ASP A 484 -38.03 -76.40 -5.97
N LEU A 485 -38.28 -75.61 -7.02
CA LEU A 485 -37.31 -74.65 -7.57
C LEU A 485 -37.53 -73.30 -6.90
N TYR A 486 -36.45 -72.66 -6.47
CA TYR A 486 -36.49 -71.36 -5.81
C TYR A 486 -35.68 -70.33 -6.59
N ALA A 487 -36.15 -69.09 -6.54
CA ALA A 487 -35.42 -67.90 -6.94
C ALA A 487 -35.09 -67.05 -5.72
N ARG A 488 -33.84 -66.67 -5.54
CA ARG A 488 -33.41 -65.75 -4.47
C ARG A 488 -32.93 -64.44 -5.07
N LEU A 489 -33.36 -63.34 -4.48
CA LEU A 489 -32.93 -61.99 -4.80
C LEU A 489 -32.02 -61.51 -3.68
N ILE A 490 -30.84 -61.05 -4.05
CA ILE A 490 -29.81 -60.57 -3.14
C ILE A 490 -29.47 -59.15 -3.54
N ASP A 491 -29.39 -58.22 -2.59
CA ASP A 491 -28.92 -56.87 -2.85
C ASP A 491 -27.41 -56.92 -3.17
N ALA A 492 -27.02 -56.42 -4.34
CA ALA A 492 -25.66 -56.55 -4.84
C ALA A 492 -24.66 -55.63 -4.12
N THR A 493 -25.14 -54.67 -3.33
CA THR A 493 -24.30 -53.73 -2.57
C THR A 493 -24.02 -54.25 -1.17
N SER A 494 -25.04 -54.78 -0.52
CA SER A 494 -24.95 -55.28 0.87
C SER A 494 -24.72 -56.79 0.97
N GLY A 495 -24.96 -57.55 -0.10
CA GLY A 495 -25.00 -59.01 -0.05
C GLY A 495 -26.22 -59.56 0.70
N ALA A 496 -27.13 -58.70 1.17
CA ALA A 496 -28.27 -59.09 1.97
C ALA A 496 -29.34 -59.78 1.12
N THR A 497 -29.98 -60.80 1.67
CA THR A 497 -31.12 -61.43 1.00
C THR A 497 -32.37 -60.57 1.10
N VAL A 498 -32.92 -60.24 -0.06
CA VAL A 498 -34.08 -59.35 -0.19
C VAL A 498 -35.37 -60.17 -0.27
N ASN A 499 -35.38 -61.26 -1.04
CA ASN A 499 -36.56 -62.11 -1.20
C ASN A 499 -36.21 -63.51 -1.72
N THR A 500 -37.02 -64.52 -1.38
CA THR A 500 -36.93 -65.88 -1.95
C THR A 500 -38.32 -66.36 -2.39
N VAL A 501 -38.44 -66.87 -3.62
CA VAL A 501 -39.73 -67.23 -4.25
C VAL A 501 -39.66 -68.66 -4.78
N ALA A 502 -40.61 -69.52 -4.37
CA ALA A 502 -40.76 -70.90 -4.86
C ALA A 502 -41.60 -70.96 -6.16
N ALA A 503 -41.27 -71.86 -7.09
CA ALA A 503 -42.06 -72.20 -8.26
C ALA A 503 -41.86 -73.66 -8.70
N SER A 504 -42.88 -74.26 -9.34
CA SER A 504 -42.78 -75.63 -9.84
C SER A 504 -42.23 -75.71 -11.26
N ASP A 505 -42.58 -74.78 -12.18
CA ASP A 505 -42.29 -74.96 -13.63
C ASP A 505 -42.24 -73.65 -14.49
N GLY A 506 -41.95 -72.46 -13.95
CA GLY A 506 -42.04 -71.23 -14.76
C GLY A 506 -41.83 -69.89 -14.03
N PRO A 507 -42.03 -68.74 -14.72
CA PRO A 507 -41.38 -67.45 -14.43
C PRO A 507 -41.63 -66.91 -13.01
N TYR A 508 -40.59 -66.32 -12.42
CA TYR A 508 -40.57 -65.75 -11.08
C TYR A 508 -41.01 -64.28 -11.13
N ALA A 509 -41.49 -63.73 -10.01
CA ALA A 509 -41.78 -62.31 -9.92
C ALA A 509 -41.43 -61.80 -8.54
N PHE A 510 -40.57 -60.80 -8.49
CA PHE A 510 -40.23 -60.08 -7.27
C PHE A 510 -41.11 -58.83 -7.19
N LYS A 511 -41.69 -58.58 -6.02
CA LYS A 511 -42.66 -57.50 -5.80
C LYS A 511 -42.14 -56.53 -4.76
N GLY A 512 -42.43 -55.25 -4.97
CA GLY A 512 -42.12 -54.20 -4.00
C GLY A 512 -40.61 -53.98 -3.83
N LEU A 513 -39.85 -54.19 -4.90
CA LEU A 513 -38.41 -53.93 -4.89
C LEU A 513 -38.16 -52.42 -4.91
N GLU A 514 -37.15 -51.99 -4.17
CA GLU A 514 -36.66 -50.61 -4.14
C GLU A 514 -35.57 -50.41 -5.21
N ASP A 515 -35.18 -49.16 -5.43
CA ASP A 515 -34.15 -48.79 -6.39
C ASP A 515 -32.80 -49.43 -5.98
N GLY A 516 -32.19 -50.23 -6.86
CA GLY A 516 -30.96 -50.94 -6.51
C GLY A 516 -30.48 -51.95 -7.55
N VAL A 517 -29.25 -52.45 -7.35
CA VAL A 517 -28.72 -53.59 -8.11
C VAL A 517 -28.89 -54.83 -7.26
N TYR A 518 -29.40 -55.90 -7.86
CA TYR A 518 -29.67 -57.16 -7.19
C TYR A 518 -29.07 -58.31 -7.98
N LEU A 519 -28.56 -59.31 -7.29
CA LEU A 519 -28.17 -60.59 -7.86
C LEU A 519 -29.35 -61.56 -7.78
N VAL A 520 -29.72 -62.18 -8.91
CA VAL A 520 -30.75 -63.23 -8.94
C VAL A 520 -30.08 -64.60 -9.01
N PHE A 521 -30.47 -65.46 -8.07
CA PHE A 521 -30.08 -66.86 -8.00
C PHE A 521 -31.27 -67.78 -8.19
N ALA A 522 -30.97 -68.96 -8.69
CA ALA A 522 -31.94 -69.98 -8.98
C ALA A 522 -31.39 -71.35 -8.63
N GLY A 523 -32.20 -72.19 -8.01
CA GLY A 523 -31.82 -73.58 -7.84
C GLY A 523 -32.84 -74.38 -7.10
N ARG A 524 -32.49 -75.63 -6.86
CA ARG A 524 -33.33 -76.57 -6.14
C ARG A 524 -32.98 -76.54 -4.66
N ASP A 525 -34.01 -76.60 -3.83
CA ASP A 525 -33.87 -76.90 -2.41
C ASP A 525 -34.14 -78.40 -2.24
N ASP A 526 -33.07 -79.19 -2.23
CA ASP A 526 -33.15 -80.64 -2.05
C ASP A 526 -33.37 -81.04 -0.58
N GLY A 527 -33.15 -80.13 0.37
CA GLY A 527 -33.27 -80.35 1.82
C GLY A 527 -34.62 -79.95 2.42
N GLY A 528 -35.39 -79.13 1.71
CA GLY A 528 -36.62 -78.51 2.21
C GLY A 528 -36.37 -77.47 3.31
N ASP A 529 -35.16 -76.95 3.42
CA ASP A 529 -34.71 -76.02 4.46
C ASP A 529 -34.70 -74.55 4.00
N GLY A 530 -35.07 -74.28 2.75
CA GLY A 530 -35.06 -72.96 2.14
C GLY A 530 -33.67 -72.50 1.67
N VAL A 531 -32.66 -73.36 1.72
CA VAL A 531 -31.30 -73.08 1.24
C VAL A 531 -31.12 -73.68 -0.16
N ILE A 532 -30.79 -72.82 -1.11
CA ILE A 532 -30.58 -73.23 -2.51
C ILE A 532 -29.19 -73.87 -2.63
N GLY A 533 -29.12 -75.08 -3.18
CA GLY A 533 -27.84 -75.68 -3.61
C GLY A 533 -26.96 -76.27 -2.50
N VAL A 534 -27.54 -76.98 -1.54
CA VAL A 534 -26.74 -77.73 -0.56
C VAL A 534 -26.13 -78.99 -1.22
N PRO A 535 -24.79 -79.16 -1.27
CA PRO A 535 -24.13 -80.29 -1.96
C PRO A 535 -24.28 -81.64 -1.23
N LEU A 536 -25.07 -81.73 -0.15
CA LEU A 536 -25.11 -82.90 0.73
C LEU A 536 -26.15 -83.97 0.33
N LEU A 537 -26.85 -83.82 -0.79
CA LEU A 537 -27.78 -84.84 -1.31
C LEU A 537 -27.46 -85.22 -2.77
N PRO A 538 -27.44 -86.53 -3.13
CA PRO A 538 -26.79 -87.05 -4.33
C PRO A 538 -27.53 -86.79 -5.68
N TRP A 539 -28.32 -85.72 -5.81
CA TRP A 539 -29.18 -85.47 -6.97
C TRP A 539 -29.24 -83.98 -7.34
N GLY A 540 -28.19 -83.44 -7.96
CA GLY A 540 -28.13 -82.00 -8.27
C GLY A 540 -27.34 -81.64 -9.53
N SER A 541 -27.57 -82.31 -10.67
CA SER A 541 -26.90 -81.92 -11.94
C SER A 541 -27.72 -80.93 -12.79
N LEU A 542 -28.70 -80.25 -12.19
CA LEU A 542 -29.52 -79.21 -12.84
C LEU A 542 -29.72 -78.08 -11.83
N GLY A 543 -28.67 -77.29 -11.63
CA GLY A 543 -28.68 -76.00 -10.97
C GLY A 543 -27.93 -75.03 -11.88
N GLY A 544 -28.61 -74.03 -12.42
CA GLY A 544 -27.99 -72.94 -13.19
C GLY A 544 -28.69 -71.64 -12.79
N ALA A 545 -28.02 -70.48 -12.81
CA ALA A 545 -26.78 -70.14 -13.50
C ALA A 545 -25.52 -70.14 -12.61
N ALA A 546 -24.40 -70.56 -13.19
CA ALA A 546 -23.03 -70.43 -12.65
C ALA A 546 -22.53 -68.97 -12.58
N ASN A 547 -23.42 -67.99 -12.74
CA ASN A 547 -23.11 -66.59 -12.50
C ASN A 547 -24.43 -65.89 -12.18
N PRO A 548 -24.60 -65.24 -11.02
CA PRO A 548 -25.80 -64.45 -10.77
C PRO A 548 -26.05 -63.48 -11.91
N THR A 549 -27.30 -63.41 -12.35
CA THR A 549 -27.68 -62.32 -13.24
C THR A 549 -27.94 -61.10 -12.38
N ALA A 550 -27.11 -60.07 -12.55
CA ALA A 550 -27.40 -58.77 -11.97
C ALA A 550 -28.66 -58.20 -12.65
N ILE A 551 -29.67 -57.88 -11.85
CA ILE A 551 -30.85 -57.13 -12.24
C ILE A 551 -30.82 -55.78 -11.51
N THR A 552 -31.09 -54.71 -12.22
CA THR A 552 -31.29 -53.40 -11.60
C THR A 552 -32.79 -53.14 -11.50
N VAL A 553 -33.25 -52.46 -10.46
CA VAL A 553 -34.64 -52.04 -10.29
C VAL A 553 -34.68 -50.53 -10.13
N ASP A 554 -35.65 -49.90 -10.80
CA ASP A 554 -35.98 -48.49 -10.63
C ASP A 554 -37.49 -48.36 -10.33
N GLY A 555 -37.82 -47.86 -9.14
CA GLY A 555 -39.15 -47.60 -8.61
C GLY A 555 -39.79 -48.77 -7.86
N ALA A 556 -40.68 -48.46 -6.91
CA ALA A 556 -41.49 -49.49 -6.25
C ALA A 556 -42.52 -50.09 -7.23
N GLY A 557 -42.35 -51.37 -7.59
CA GLY A 557 -43.17 -52.04 -8.61
C GLY A 557 -43.17 -53.57 -8.50
N ASN A 558 -43.93 -54.22 -9.38
CA ASN A 558 -43.88 -55.68 -9.56
C ASN A 558 -43.01 -55.98 -10.79
N TYR A 559 -41.89 -56.65 -10.57
CA TYR A 559 -40.91 -56.98 -11.60
C TYR A 559 -40.94 -58.49 -11.88
N PRO A 560 -41.45 -58.93 -13.05
CA PRO A 560 -41.32 -60.32 -13.46
C PRO A 560 -39.87 -60.61 -13.84
N ALA A 561 -39.31 -61.69 -13.30
CA ALA A 561 -37.97 -62.21 -13.61
C ALA A 561 -38.10 -63.66 -14.11
N SER A 562 -37.66 -63.93 -15.33
CA SER A 562 -37.66 -65.29 -15.89
C SER A 562 -36.21 -65.73 -16.08
N PHE A 563 -35.83 -66.91 -15.58
CA PHE A 563 -34.50 -67.48 -15.80
C PHE A 563 -34.59 -68.98 -16.18
N GLN A 564 -33.55 -69.49 -16.83
CA GLN A 564 -33.38 -70.92 -17.11
C GLN A 564 -32.48 -71.55 -16.04
N ILE A 565 -32.85 -72.74 -15.58
CA ILE A 565 -32.00 -73.59 -14.76
C ILE A 565 -31.36 -74.61 -15.69
N GLY A 566 -30.09 -74.41 -16.03
CA GLY A 566 -29.28 -75.32 -16.86
C GLY A 566 -28.21 -76.04 -16.03
N ARG A 567 -27.35 -76.82 -16.69
CA ARG A 567 -26.08 -77.22 -16.07
C ARG A 567 -25.17 -75.99 -15.96
N PRO A 568 -24.37 -75.84 -14.88
CA PRO A 568 -23.34 -74.81 -14.80
C PRO A 568 -22.47 -74.85 -16.07
N VAL A 569 -22.20 -73.68 -16.65
CA VAL A 569 -21.19 -73.55 -17.70
C VAL A 569 -19.87 -73.34 -16.98
N GLU A 570 -18.86 -74.13 -17.34
CA GLU A 570 -17.49 -73.94 -16.89
C GLU A 570 -17.03 -72.53 -17.30
N VAL A 571 -16.71 -71.70 -16.31
CA VAL A 571 -16.10 -70.38 -16.49
C VAL A 571 -14.67 -70.55 -16.01
N ASP A 572 -13.70 -70.10 -16.82
CA ASP A 572 -12.31 -69.91 -16.45
C ASP A 572 -12.31 -68.67 -15.51
N PRO A 573 -12.32 -68.85 -14.18
CA PRO A 573 -12.39 -67.73 -13.26
C PRO A 573 -11.04 -67.01 -13.29
N ASN A 574 -11.08 -65.75 -12.89
CA ASN A 574 -10.01 -64.80 -13.09
C ASN A 574 -9.02 -64.83 -11.94
N ASP A 575 -7.74 -64.92 -12.28
CA ASP A 575 -6.58 -64.86 -11.38
C ASP A 575 -6.42 -63.52 -10.62
N ASP A 576 -7.42 -62.62 -10.68
CA ASP A 576 -7.34 -61.24 -10.20
C ASP A 576 -8.54 -60.85 -9.30
N PRO A 577 -8.30 -60.55 -8.01
CA PRO A 577 -9.34 -60.12 -7.09
C PRO A 577 -10.08 -58.83 -7.51
N GLU A 578 -9.51 -57.96 -8.36
CA GLU A 578 -10.22 -56.79 -8.92
C GLU A 578 -11.38 -57.17 -9.85
N THR A 579 -11.32 -58.37 -10.43
CA THR A 579 -12.33 -58.87 -11.37
C THR A 579 -13.14 -60.04 -10.84
N ALA A 580 -12.83 -60.49 -9.61
CA ALA A 580 -13.39 -61.68 -8.96
C ALA A 580 -14.91 -61.85 -9.15
N ASN A 581 -15.31 -63.08 -9.47
CA ASN A 581 -16.73 -63.41 -9.62
C ASN A 581 -17.45 -63.33 -8.27
N ALA A 582 -18.68 -62.82 -8.27
CA ALA A 582 -19.47 -62.71 -7.04
C ALA A 582 -19.89 -64.11 -6.53
N LEU A 583 -19.63 -64.37 -5.25
CA LEU A 583 -20.06 -65.55 -4.50
C LEU A 583 -20.85 -65.09 -3.27
N PRO A 584 -22.19 -65.00 -3.35
CA PRO A 584 -22.98 -64.52 -2.22
C PRO A 584 -23.32 -65.62 -1.22
N VAL A 585 -23.57 -65.19 0.02
CA VAL A 585 -23.96 -66.04 1.13
C VAL A 585 -25.20 -66.89 0.79
N GLY A 586 -25.06 -68.21 0.90
CA GLY A 586 -26.08 -69.20 0.57
C GLY A 586 -26.12 -69.60 -0.90
N GLY A 587 -25.09 -69.27 -1.68
CA GLY A 587 -24.89 -69.70 -3.06
C GLY A 587 -23.63 -70.55 -3.25
N TYR A 588 -23.39 -70.98 -4.49
CA TYR A 588 -22.16 -71.65 -4.89
C TYR A 588 -21.72 -71.22 -6.29
N GLN A 589 -20.43 -71.39 -6.58
CA GLN A 589 -19.80 -71.18 -7.87
C GLN A 589 -19.05 -72.45 -8.29
N THR A 590 -18.81 -72.62 -9.59
CA THR A 590 -17.98 -73.72 -10.11
C THR A 590 -16.80 -73.17 -10.88
N GLY A 591 -15.63 -73.80 -10.72
CA GLY A 591 -14.40 -73.44 -11.42
C GLY A 591 -13.61 -74.68 -11.81
N THR A 592 -12.54 -74.48 -12.57
CA THR A 592 -11.58 -75.52 -12.94
C THR A 592 -10.18 -74.99 -12.71
N ILE A 593 -9.39 -75.73 -11.95
CA ILE A 593 -7.98 -75.44 -11.72
C ILE A 593 -7.21 -76.14 -12.83
N SER A 594 -6.78 -75.36 -13.82
CA SER A 594 -6.10 -75.80 -15.03
C SER A 594 -4.60 -76.02 -14.83
N ASP A 595 -3.96 -75.23 -13.95
CA ASP A 595 -2.56 -75.40 -13.51
C ASP A 595 -2.42 -75.26 -11.98
N PRO A 596 -2.15 -76.35 -11.22
CA PRO A 596 -2.09 -76.32 -9.76
C PRO A 596 -0.97 -75.44 -9.16
N LEU A 597 -0.02 -74.94 -9.97
CA LEU A 597 1.06 -74.08 -9.48
C LEU A 597 0.83 -72.59 -9.71
N ASP A 598 -0.07 -72.21 -10.61
CA ASP A 598 -0.23 -70.81 -11.06
C ASP A 598 -1.70 -70.34 -11.13
N ASP A 599 -2.65 -71.28 -11.17
CA ASP A 599 -4.08 -70.98 -11.28
C ASP A 599 -4.71 -70.77 -9.90
N ARG A 600 -5.26 -69.56 -9.69
CA ARG A 600 -5.92 -69.17 -8.43
C ARG A 600 -7.21 -68.43 -8.73
N ASP A 601 -8.32 -69.10 -8.45
CA ASP A 601 -9.62 -68.51 -8.64
C ASP A 601 -10.00 -67.59 -7.46
N ALA A 602 -10.33 -66.34 -7.77
CA ALA A 602 -10.80 -65.37 -6.79
C ALA A 602 -12.32 -65.15 -6.86
N TYR A 603 -12.98 -65.16 -5.71
CA TYR A 603 -14.41 -64.89 -5.55
C TYR A 603 -14.67 -63.76 -4.57
N LEU A 604 -15.51 -62.80 -4.95
CA LEU A 604 -15.94 -61.68 -4.11
C LEU A 604 -17.13 -62.08 -3.24
N VAL A 605 -17.02 -61.92 -1.93
CA VAL A 605 -18.05 -62.27 -0.94
C VAL A 605 -18.41 -61.04 -0.12
N LEU A 606 -19.70 -60.68 -0.13
CA LEU A 606 -20.25 -59.62 0.71
C LEU A 606 -20.89 -60.24 1.95
N ILE A 607 -20.42 -59.85 3.13
CA ILE A 607 -20.95 -60.28 4.42
C ILE A 607 -21.94 -59.23 4.92
N PRO A 608 -23.25 -59.52 4.98
CA PRO A 608 -24.27 -58.53 5.32
C PRO A 608 -24.42 -58.30 6.83
N THR A 609 -24.08 -59.29 7.65
CA THR A 609 -24.30 -59.28 9.10
C THR A 609 -23.13 -59.92 9.83
N ALA A 610 -22.80 -59.45 11.03
CA ALA A 610 -21.80 -60.11 11.86
C ALA A 610 -22.27 -61.52 12.24
N GLY A 611 -21.43 -62.53 12.08
CA GLY A 611 -21.78 -63.91 12.42
C GLY A 611 -20.77 -64.94 11.96
N THR A 612 -21.05 -66.20 12.28
CA THR A 612 -20.25 -67.34 11.82
C THR A 612 -20.62 -67.68 10.38
N TYR A 613 -19.62 -67.86 9.52
CA TYR A 613 -19.77 -68.27 8.14
C TYR A 613 -18.93 -69.52 7.85
N VAL A 614 -19.43 -70.39 6.97
CA VAL A 614 -18.77 -71.60 6.52
C VAL A 614 -18.54 -71.51 5.03
N PHE A 615 -17.27 -71.57 4.62
CA PHE A 615 -16.84 -71.69 3.24
C PHE A 615 -16.40 -73.13 2.98
N GLU A 616 -16.79 -73.71 1.86
CA GLU A 616 -16.53 -75.12 1.59
C GLU A 616 -16.44 -75.40 0.09
N THR A 617 -15.43 -76.18 -0.31
CA THR A 617 -15.33 -76.74 -1.65
C THR A 617 -15.92 -78.16 -1.72
N SER A 618 -16.37 -78.55 -2.91
CA SER A 618 -16.83 -79.92 -3.20
C SER A 618 -16.60 -80.28 -4.67
N GLY A 619 -16.71 -81.56 -5.02
CA GLY A 619 -16.74 -82.00 -6.42
C GLY A 619 -18.02 -81.54 -7.14
N ILE A 620 -17.95 -81.37 -8.47
CA ILE A 620 -19.11 -80.96 -9.29
C ILE A 620 -20.21 -82.03 -9.33
N VAL A 621 -19.88 -83.32 -9.14
CA VAL A 621 -20.81 -84.45 -9.34
C VAL A 621 -20.92 -85.38 -8.12
N GLY A 622 -20.57 -84.91 -6.92
CA GLY A 622 -20.65 -85.76 -5.73
C GLY A 622 -20.27 -85.05 -4.42
N PRO A 623 -20.51 -85.69 -3.27
CA PRO A 623 -20.03 -85.17 -1.99
C PRO A 623 -18.50 -85.14 -1.97
N CYS A 624 -17.96 -84.30 -1.11
CA CYS A 624 -16.53 -84.17 -0.94
C CYS A 624 -15.80 -85.52 -0.78
N GLY A 625 -14.72 -85.73 -1.55
CA GLY A 625 -13.84 -86.91 -1.44
C GLY A 625 -14.30 -88.12 -2.28
N SER A 626 -15.10 -87.89 -3.32
CA SER A 626 -15.62 -88.97 -4.18
C SER A 626 -14.98 -89.04 -5.57
N GLY A 627 -14.12 -88.08 -5.93
CA GLY A 627 -13.33 -88.05 -7.16
C GLY A 627 -11.82 -87.85 -6.94
N PRO A 628 -10.95 -88.32 -7.85
CA PRO A 628 -9.49 -88.12 -7.79
C PRO A 628 -9.02 -86.71 -8.19
N ASP A 629 -9.91 -85.86 -8.72
CA ASP A 629 -9.60 -84.54 -9.31
C ASP A 629 -9.94 -83.36 -8.37
N GLU A 630 -9.96 -83.58 -7.05
CA GLU A 630 -10.70 -82.73 -6.10
C GLU A 630 -9.84 -81.99 -5.06
N ASP A 631 -8.50 -82.05 -5.17
CA ASP A 631 -7.57 -81.53 -4.16
C ASP A 631 -7.52 -79.98 -4.12
N THR A 632 -8.37 -79.37 -3.29
CA THR A 632 -8.59 -77.91 -3.23
C THR A 632 -8.22 -77.32 -1.87
N VAL A 633 -7.61 -76.14 -1.90
CA VAL A 633 -7.24 -75.28 -0.77
C VAL A 633 -8.13 -74.04 -0.80
N LEU A 634 -8.58 -73.61 0.38
CA LEU A 634 -9.31 -72.36 0.55
C LEU A 634 -8.46 -71.33 1.29
N GLY A 635 -8.42 -70.11 0.78
CA GLY A 635 -7.90 -68.93 1.47
C GLY A 635 -8.97 -67.84 1.56
N LEU A 636 -9.12 -67.22 2.73
CA LEU A 636 -9.99 -66.05 2.92
C LEU A 636 -9.15 -64.79 3.14
N PHE A 637 -9.50 -63.72 2.45
CA PHE A 637 -8.78 -62.44 2.42
C PHE A 637 -9.74 -61.27 2.69
N ASP A 638 -9.25 -60.17 3.26
CA ASP A 638 -10.00 -58.91 3.35
C ASP A 638 -9.76 -58.03 2.11
N GLN A 639 -10.44 -56.88 2.05
CA GLN A 639 -10.34 -55.93 0.95
C GLN A 639 -8.97 -55.24 0.83
N SER A 640 -8.14 -55.24 1.89
CA SER A 640 -6.84 -54.55 1.89
C SER A 640 -5.79 -55.22 0.98
N VAL A 641 -6.09 -56.41 0.46
CA VAL A 641 -5.26 -57.14 -0.51
C VAL A 641 -5.20 -56.47 -1.89
N LEU A 642 -6.14 -55.58 -2.21
CA LEU A 642 -6.15 -54.82 -3.47
C LEU A 642 -5.24 -53.59 -3.47
N ASP A 643 -4.74 -53.16 -2.31
CA ASP A 643 -3.99 -51.91 -2.16
C ASP A 643 -2.46 -52.07 -2.34
N ASP A 644 -1.95 -53.30 -2.56
CA ASP A 644 -0.52 -53.58 -2.67
C ASP A 644 -0.17 -54.24 -4.03
N ASP A 645 0.70 -53.57 -4.82
CA ASP A 645 1.13 -53.93 -6.19
C ASP A 645 1.96 -55.26 -6.30
N GLY A 646 1.48 -56.36 -5.72
CA GLY A 646 2.06 -57.70 -5.90
C GLY A 646 2.87 -58.26 -4.72
N GLY A 647 2.56 -57.85 -3.49
CA GLY A 647 3.04 -58.52 -2.27
C GLY A 647 2.05 -59.59 -1.80
N SER A 648 2.49 -60.84 -1.59
CA SER A 648 1.63 -61.91 -1.06
C SER A 648 1.20 -61.62 0.38
N ILE A 649 0.02 -61.03 0.57
CA ILE A 649 -0.60 -60.90 1.89
C ILE A 649 -1.08 -62.29 2.33
N PRO A 650 -0.73 -62.75 3.55
CA PRO A 650 -1.23 -64.02 4.05
C PRO A 650 -2.75 -63.94 4.26
N PRO A 651 -3.51 -65.01 3.92
CA PRO A 651 -4.95 -65.05 4.17
C PRO A 651 -5.28 -64.86 5.66
N ILE A 652 -6.44 -64.28 5.95
CA ILE A 652 -7.04 -64.21 7.30
C ILE A 652 -7.08 -65.61 7.92
N VAL A 653 -7.50 -66.57 7.11
CA VAL A 653 -7.52 -67.99 7.44
C VAL A 653 -7.36 -68.79 6.15
N GLU A 654 -6.54 -69.83 6.23
CA GLU A 654 -6.31 -70.79 5.17
C GLU A 654 -6.63 -72.17 5.71
N ASN A 655 -7.28 -72.99 4.89
CA ASN A 655 -7.38 -74.41 5.16
C ASN A 655 -6.69 -75.17 4.02
N ASP A 656 -5.57 -75.79 4.36
CA ASP A 656 -4.76 -76.70 3.53
C ASP A 656 -4.75 -78.12 4.14
N ASP A 657 -5.74 -78.45 4.98
CA ASP A 657 -5.85 -79.73 5.69
C ASP A 657 -6.38 -80.82 4.74
N ILE A 658 -5.53 -81.17 3.77
CA ILE A 658 -5.72 -82.27 2.82
C ILE A 658 -5.39 -83.57 3.55
N ASP A 659 -6.35 -84.18 4.24
CA ASP A 659 -6.17 -85.53 4.75
C ASP A 659 -6.35 -86.57 3.61
N GLU A 660 -5.74 -87.77 3.72
CA GLU A 660 -5.86 -88.82 2.68
C GLU A 660 -7.33 -89.31 2.47
N SER A 661 -8.30 -88.80 3.24
CA SER A 661 -9.72 -89.18 3.21
C SER A 661 -10.70 -88.07 2.79
N SER A 662 -10.30 -86.80 2.77
CA SER A 662 -11.10 -85.64 2.41
C SER A 662 -10.29 -84.71 1.51
N LYS A 663 -10.70 -84.63 0.24
CA LYS A 663 -9.98 -83.86 -0.79
C LYS A 663 -10.43 -82.40 -0.88
N CYS A 664 -11.41 -81.96 -0.11
CA CYS A 664 -11.96 -80.60 -0.18
C CYS A 664 -11.71 -79.83 1.11
N SER A 665 -11.65 -78.51 0.96
CA SER A 665 -11.35 -77.57 2.03
C SER A 665 -12.60 -76.97 2.63
N ARG A 666 -12.56 -76.71 3.94
CA ARG A 666 -13.64 -76.04 4.67
C ARG A 666 -13.10 -75.03 5.67
N ILE A 667 -13.54 -73.77 5.58
CA ILE A 667 -13.25 -72.73 6.56
C ILE A 667 -14.52 -72.44 7.35
N THR A 668 -14.42 -72.30 8.67
CA THR A 668 -15.50 -71.79 9.53
C THR A 668 -14.95 -70.65 10.37
N ILE A 669 -15.53 -69.46 10.23
CA ILE A 669 -14.98 -68.22 10.80
C ILE A 669 -16.07 -67.21 11.13
N ASP A 670 -15.87 -66.43 12.19
CA ASP A 670 -16.70 -65.27 12.51
C ASP A 670 -16.24 -64.04 11.72
N LEU A 671 -17.15 -63.43 10.96
CA LEU A 671 -16.87 -62.25 10.13
C LEU A 671 -17.75 -61.08 10.54
N GLU A 672 -17.19 -59.87 10.47
CA GLU A 672 -17.94 -58.62 10.57
C GLU A 672 -18.50 -58.23 9.19
N PRO A 673 -19.55 -57.38 9.12
CA PRO A 673 -20.09 -56.91 7.85
C PRO A 673 -19.02 -56.22 7.01
N GLY A 674 -18.92 -56.59 5.73
CA GLY A 674 -17.87 -56.07 4.86
C GLY A 674 -17.62 -56.90 3.60
N VAL A 675 -16.56 -56.52 2.88
CA VAL A 675 -16.11 -57.14 1.64
C VAL A 675 -14.96 -58.10 1.93
N TYR A 676 -15.06 -59.33 1.45
CA TYR A 676 -14.05 -60.36 1.58
C TYR A 676 -13.81 -61.06 0.24
N PHE A 677 -12.64 -61.65 0.08
CA PHE A 677 -12.29 -62.46 -1.08
C PHE A 677 -12.00 -63.90 -0.66
N VAL A 678 -12.54 -64.85 -1.42
CA VAL A 678 -12.26 -66.27 -1.26
C VAL A 678 -11.40 -66.70 -2.44
N GLY A 679 -10.18 -67.14 -2.16
CA GLY A 679 -9.30 -67.78 -3.11
C GLY A 679 -9.50 -69.30 -3.08
N VAL A 680 -9.64 -69.91 -4.24
CA VAL A 680 -9.62 -71.37 -4.42
C VAL A 680 -8.45 -71.73 -5.32
N TYR A 681 -7.64 -72.68 -4.90
CA TYR A 681 -6.51 -73.22 -5.66
C TYR A 681 -6.28 -74.67 -5.25
N GLY A 682 -5.42 -75.42 -5.94
CA GLY A 682 -5.40 -76.87 -5.78
C GLY A 682 -4.06 -77.49 -6.17
N HIS A 683 -3.82 -78.73 -5.75
CA HIS A 683 -2.50 -79.36 -5.90
C HIS A 683 -2.35 -80.22 -7.17
N ASP A 684 -3.44 -80.82 -7.68
CA ASP A 684 -3.39 -81.78 -8.79
C ASP A 684 -4.29 -81.42 -10.00
N GLY A 685 -4.91 -80.23 -10.01
CA GLY A 685 -5.80 -79.74 -11.07
C GLY A 685 -7.15 -80.50 -11.15
N GLY A 686 -8.20 -79.82 -11.61
CA GLY A 686 -9.55 -80.41 -11.69
C GLY A 686 -10.69 -79.43 -11.48
N SER A 687 -11.93 -79.90 -11.66
CA SER A 687 -13.14 -79.07 -11.54
C SER A 687 -13.77 -79.16 -10.16
N TYR A 688 -14.12 -78.01 -9.58
CA TYR A 688 -14.67 -77.91 -8.23
C TYR A 688 -15.92 -77.03 -8.18
N ALA A 689 -16.62 -77.09 -7.06
CA ALA A 689 -17.62 -76.12 -6.65
C ALA A 689 -17.20 -75.49 -5.31
N VAL A 690 -17.37 -74.18 -5.15
CA VAL A 690 -17.14 -73.45 -3.90
C VAL A 690 -18.44 -72.83 -3.41
N SER A 691 -18.70 -72.92 -2.11
CA SER A 691 -19.92 -72.42 -1.49
C SER A 691 -19.62 -71.64 -0.22
N VAL A 692 -20.54 -70.74 0.14
CA VAL A 692 -20.51 -70.00 1.40
C VAL A 692 -21.90 -70.06 2.03
N ARG A 693 -21.98 -70.27 3.35
CA ARG A 693 -23.23 -70.28 4.11
C ARG A 693 -23.05 -69.69 5.50
N GLU A 694 -24.15 -69.29 6.12
CA GLU A 694 -24.16 -68.97 7.54
C GLU A 694 -23.91 -70.25 8.36
N GLY A 695 -23.08 -70.14 9.39
CA GLY A 695 -22.83 -71.18 10.39
C GLY A 695 -24.00 -71.28 11.37
N ALA A 696 -24.27 -72.50 11.85
CA ALA A 696 -25.36 -72.78 12.79
C ALA A 696 -24.99 -72.47 14.25
#